data_AF-A0A5M9I0H9-F1
#
_entry.id   AF-A0A5M9I0H9-F1
#
_cell.length_a   1.000
_cell.length_b   1.000
_cell.length_c   1.000
_cell.angle_alpha   90.00
_cell.angle_beta   90.00
_cell.angle_gamma   90.00
#
_symmetry.space_group_name_H-M   'P 1'
#
loop_
_entity.id
_entity.type
_entity.pdbx_description
1 polymer ?
#
loop_
_entity_poly.entity_id
_entity_poly.type
_entity_poly.pdbx_seq_one_letter_code
_entity_poly.pdbx_strand_id
1 'polypeptide(L)'
;MKKAAGFFKNWRMCIPFLFLYLEIVFHLYMRLDMTYAPVFLLLAGAAGMFCAGILFFLPELPAKIVGAVITAAASLLFVIECISRDILQQYFQIFSAVETAAGNKLTDYASTVVQSVRENAGGVFLLFVLPLLIYTAWVKITEPKKGGQSRKKEAFINGLTNGLLSLAAAVLVHGAALAVIFFAPWQGDFTPEMLYCTDTNIDDQVEQLGVIAMLRLDVRNQIFGVPEGSRAQIDEEAAAAVTGEEQEIEAEEEKEIVYPYNEMDIDFDALKASASSSGSAWLSEYFASLIPTRQNEYTGMFEGYNVIFITAEGFSGYMIDPELTPTLYKLSHEGFVFNNFYSTLHFTSTSGGEFQNLTGLYPKAGFPVSMSETGKQGTYLPFTLANQLNRLGYTSIGYHFNQNMYGRELSHPNLGYEWRQFTECASPLTAETNEYGNAYWPQSDDYMISQTFDEYKDLQPFNIYYLTISGHLPYSFDGSQMSQRNSELVEALPYSEKTKAYIAANLELEKGLTRLVDNLEEAGIADKTVIVMAPDHIPYSDLDVLEELAGRSFNAESLENLDEKTVDVDVYRNTWILWSASMDEPVTVDKPCSQVDILPTVSNLLGLQYDSRMMAGTDVLSSADPIVIFFSNSWLTEKGMYNRYTGTFEPAEGVVMSEEEKNAYVENIKYIVSSRLSLGQLIIENDYYRQALE
;
A
#
# COMPACT_ATOMS: atom_id res chain seq x y z
N MET A 1 -1.16 42.79 -32.57
CA MET A 1 -0.57 41.67 -33.35
C MET A 1 0.97 41.63 -33.34
N LYS A 2 1.72 42.64 -33.83
CA LYS A 2 3.20 42.58 -33.86
C LYS A 2 3.89 42.42 -32.48
N LYS A 3 3.35 43.01 -31.41
CA LYS A 3 3.88 42.84 -30.03
C LYS A 3 3.64 41.43 -29.47
N ALA A 4 2.47 40.85 -29.72
CA ALA A 4 2.15 39.47 -29.32
C ALA A 4 3.07 38.45 -30.02
N ALA A 5 3.37 38.66 -31.32
CA ALA A 5 4.31 37.81 -32.05
C ALA A 5 5.76 37.90 -31.52
N GLY A 6 6.14 39.02 -30.87
CA GLY A 6 7.45 39.17 -30.22
C GLY A 6 7.53 38.49 -28.86
N PHE A 7 6.41 38.43 -28.13
CA PHE A 7 6.28 37.73 -26.85
C PHE A 7 6.53 36.23 -26.99
N PHE A 8 5.80 35.56 -27.90
CA PHE A 8 5.96 34.12 -28.17
C PHE A 8 7.30 33.72 -28.82
N LYS A 9 8.05 34.69 -29.37
CA LYS A 9 9.38 34.44 -29.95
C LYS A 9 10.52 34.51 -28.93
N ASN A 10 10.25 34.91 -27.68
CA ASN A 10 11.28 34.94 -26.63
C ASN A 10 11.60 33.52 -26.15
N TRP A 11 12.88 33.18 -25.96
CA TRP A 11 13.27 31.84 -25.47
C TRP A 11 12.64 31.50 -24.12
N ARG A 12 12.32 32.48 -23.26
CA ARG A 12 11.67 32.24 -21.96
C ARG A 12 10.32 31.56 -22.10
N MET A 13 9.64 31.77 -23.24
CA MET A 13 8.38 31.10 -23.57
C MET A 13 8.58 29.64 -24.00
N CYS A 14 9.81 29.12 -24.04
CA CYS A 14 10.08 27.68 -24.19
C CYS A 14 9.60 26.89 -22.96
N ILE A 15 9.69 27.46 -21.74
CA ILE A 15 9.37 26.76 -20.50
C ILE A 15 7.93 26.21 -20.45
N PRO A 16 6.87 26.97 -20.77
CA PRO A 16 5.51 26.43 -20.83
C PRO A 16 5.36 25.26 -21.80
N PHE A 17 5.99 25.32 -22.98
CA PHE A 17 5.95 24.21 -23.94
C PHE A 17 6.69 22.98 -23.43
N LEU A 18 7.78 23.15 -22.67
CA LEU A 18 8.49 22.03 -22.06
C LEU A 18 7.66 21.35 -20.98
N PHE A 19 6.91 22.10 -20.16
CA PHE A 19 6.01 21.51 -19.17
C PHE A 19 4.89 20.70 -19.83
N LEU A 20 4.27 21.25 -20.88
CA LEU A 20 3.28 20.52 -21.68
C LEU A 20 3.90 19.27 -22.34
N TYR A 21 5.11 19.39 -22.87
CA TYR A 21 5.83 18.27 -23.46
C TYR A 21 6.07 17.15 -22.45
N LEU A 22 6.53 17.50 -21.24
CA LEU A 22 6.81 16.52 -20.19
C LEU A 22 5.55 15.74 -19.81
N GLU A 23 4.43 16.41 -19.54
CA GLU A 23 3.17 15.70 -19.23
C GLU A 23 2.71 14.80 -20.37
N ILE A 24 2.67 15.31 -21.62
CA ILE A 24 2.22 14.52 -22.77
C ILE A 24 3.09 13.28 -22.96
N VAL A 25 4.41 13.46 -22.94
CA VAL A 25 5.34 12.35 -23.18
C VAL A 25 5.30 11.37 -22.03
N PHE A 26 5.17 11.83 -20.79
CA PHE A 26 5.04 10.96 -19.63
C PHE A 26 3.77 10.11 -19.69
N HIS A 27 2.59 10.72 -19.89
CA HIS A 27 1.33 9.98 -19.96
C HIS A 27 1.34 8.97 -21.12
N LEU A 28 1.89 9.33 -22.28
CA LEU A 28 2.00 8.41 -23.40
C LEU A 28 3.02 7.29 -23.17
N TYR A 29 4.14 7.58 -22.50
CA TYR A 29 5.18 6.59 -22.20
C TYR A 29 4.70 5.58 -21.16
N MET A 30 4.04 6.08 -20.10
CA MET A 30 3.44 5.28 -19.02
C MET A 30 2.03 4.73 -19.38
N ARG A 31 1.55 4.98 -20.61
CA ARG A 31 0.26 4.51 -21.15
C ARG A 31 -0.98 4.86 -20.31
N LEU A 32 -0.96 6.01 -19.65
CA LEU A 32 -2.06 6.52 -18.82
C LEU A 32 -3.25 7.04 -19.66
N ASP A 33 -4.43 7.14 -19.04
CA ASP A 33 -5.64 7.62 -19.72
C ASP A 33 -5.53 9.09 -20.15
N MET A 34 -5.55 9.32 -21.46
CA MET A 34 -5.49 10.65 -22.06
C MET A 34 -6.82 11.42 -22.01
N THR A 35 -7.91 10.83 -21.50
CA THR A 35 -9.21 11.48 -21.29
C THR A 35 -9.08 12.75 -20.43
N TYR A 36 -8.16 12.74 -19.47
CA TYR A 36 -7.91 13.84 -18.54
C TYR A 36 -6.90 14.88 -19.06
N ALA A 37 -6.44 14.77 -20.31
CA ALA A 37 -5.51 15.73 -20.93
C ALA A 37 -5.93 17.21 -20.81
N PRO A 38 -7.22 17.59 -20.92
CA PRO A 38 -7.61 18.97 -20.66
C PRO A 38 -7.23 19.48 -19.25
N VAL A 39 -7.23 18.61 -18.23
CA VAL A 39 -6.89 18.97 -16.85
C VAL A 39 -5.38 19.12 -16.70
N PHE A 40 -4.62 18.04 -16.90
CA PHE A 40 -3.18 18.05 -16.63
C PHE A 40 -2.42 19.01 -17.55
N LEU A 41 -2.86 19.22 -18.80
CA LEU A 41 -2.23 20.20 -19.69
C LEU A 41 -2.51 21.65 -19.27
N LEU A 42 -3.70 21.97 -18.76
CA LEU A 42 -3.97 23.31 -18.23
C LEU A 42 -3.14 23.56 -16.96
N LEU A 43 -3.03 22.56 -16.07
CA LEU A 43 -2.22 22.68 -14.85
C LEU A 43 -0.73 22.83 -15.15
N ALA A 44 -0.16 21.99 -16.02
CA ALA A 44 1.24 22.10 -16.43
C ALA A 44 1.52 23.37 -17.24
N GLY A 45 0.60 23.77 -18.12
CA GLY A 45 0.67 25.03 -18.84
C GLY A 45 0.70 26.23 -17.89
N ALA A 46 -0.14 26.24 -16.85
CA ALA A 46 -0.13 27.28 -15.83
C ALA A 46 1.20 27.32 -15.06
N ALA A 47 1.71 26.17 -14.62
CA ALA A 47 2.99 26.06 -13.92
C ALA A 47 4.16 26.56 -14.79
N GLY A 48 4.22 26.15 -16.05
CA GLY A 48 5.24 26.61 -16.98
C GLY A 48 5.15 28.10 -17.29
N MET A 49 3.94 28.67 -17.38
CA MET A 49 3.73 30.13 -17.54
C MET A 49 4.16 30.91 -16.30
N PHE A 50 3.95 30.35 -15.10
CA PHE A 50 4.44 30.92 -13.85
C PHE A 50 5.98 30.97 -13.84
N CYS A 51 6.64 29.84 -14.14
CA CYS A 51 8.10 29.78 -14.25
C CYS A 51 8.65 30.75 -15.30
N ALA A 52 8.04 30.83 -16.49
CA ALA A 52 8.42 31.80 -17.52
C ALA A 52 8.29 33.24 -17.02
N GLY A 53 7.20 33.54 -16.29
CA GLY A 53 6.98 34.82 -15.63
C GLY A 53 8.15 35.22 -14.74
N ILE A 54 8.62 34.32 -13.86
CA ILE A 54 9.80 34.55 -13.00
C ILE A 54 11.04 34.86 -13.84
N LEU A 55 11.29 34.09 -14.90
CA LEU A 55 12.48 34.28 -15.76
C LEU A 55 12.51 35.65 -16.46
N PHE A 56 11.36 36.27 -16.71
CA PHE A 56 11.29 37.61 -17.31
C PHE A 56 11.76 38.73 -16.36
N PHE A 57 11.73 38.51 -15.05
CA PHE A 57 12.28 39.45 -14.06
C PHE A 57 13.80 39.30 -13.89
N LEU A 58 14.38 38.21 -14.38
CA LEU A 58 15.81 37.94 -14.28
C LEU A 58 16.60 38.52 -15.47
N PRO A 59 17.82 39.03 -15.23
CA PRO A 59 18.74 39.39 -16.31
C PRO A 59 19.06 38.16 -17.19
N GLU A 60 19.49 38.40 -18.42
CA GLU A 60 19.60 37.36 -19.46
C GLU A 60 20.43 36.14 -19.06
N LEU A 61 21.63 36.32 -18.50
CA LEU A 61 22.50 35.19 -18.13
C LEU A 61 21.94 34.41 -16.93
N PRO A 62 21.58 35.04 -15.78
CA PRO A 62 20.87 34.36 -14.70
C PRO A 62 19.59 33.66 -15.17
N ALA A 63 18.78 34.31 -16.02
CA ALA A 63 17.57 33.71 -16.56
C ALA A 63 17.87 32.41 -17.32
N LYS A 64 18.90 32.38 -18.17
CA LYS A 64 19.28 31.16 -18.91
C LYS A 64 19.74 30.04 -17.98
N ILE A 65 20.48 30.37 -16.92
CA ILE A 65 20.92 29.39 -15.93
C ILE A 65 19.71 28.85 -15.16
N VAL A 66 18.87 29.72 -14.64
CA VAL A 66 17.66 29.34 -13.89
C VAL A 66 16.69 28.56 -14.78
N GLY A 67 16.52 28.95 -16.05
CA GLY A 67 15.70 28.22 -17.00
C GLY A 67 16.23 26.80 -17.26
N ALA A 68 17.54 26.63 -17.44
CA ALA A 68 18.16 25.31 -17.57
C ALA A 68 17.96 24.46 -16.31
N VAL A 69 18.10 25.06 -15.12
CA VAL A 69 17.87 24.38 -13.83
C VAL A 69 16.41 23.97 -13.69
N ILE A 70 15.45 24.84 -14.01
CA ILE A 70 14.02 24.51 -13.99
C ILE A 70 13.73 23.35 -14.93
N THR A 71 14.25 23.38 -16.17
CA THR A 71 14.06 22.28 -17.13
C THR A 71 14.67 20.99 -16.60
N ALA A 72 15.92 21.02 -16.11
CA ALA A 72 16.59 19.83 -15.58
C ALA A 72 15.86 19.25 -14.35
N ALA A 73 15.42 20.10 -13.42
CA ALA A 73 14.72 19.68 -12.21
C ALA A 73 13.34 19.11 -12.53
N ALA A 74 12.55 19.78 -13.37
CA ALA A 74 11.25 19.25 -13.81
C ALA A 74 11.43 17.91 -14.51
N SER A 75 12.32 17.83 -15.51
CA SER A 75 12.65 16.59 -16.20
C SER A 75 13.10 15.47 -15.26
N LEU A 76 13.89 15.79 -14.23
CA LEU A 76 14.34 14.79 -13.26
C LEU A 76 13.16 14.23 -12.46
N LEU A 77 12.23 15.07 -12.03
CA LEU A 77 11.05 14.64 -11.27
C LEU A 77 10.22 13.63 -12.08
N PHE A 78 9.97 13.89 -13.37
CA PHE A 78 9.26 12.92 -14.23
C PHE A 78 10.00 11.59 -14.40
N VAL A 79 11.34 11.61 -14.47
CA VAL A 79 12.14 10.38 -14.50
C VAL A 79 12.05 9.65 -13.16
N ILE A 80 12.12 10.39 -12.04
CA ILE A 80 11.96 9.79 -10.70
C ILE A 80 10.60 9.09 -10.62
N GLU A 81 9.50 9.74 -11.00
CA GLU A 81 8.16 9.12 -10.97
C GLU A 81 8.07 7.86 -11.84
N CYS A 82 8.68 7.87 -13.03
CA CYS A 82 8.73 6.70 -13.90
C CYS A 82 9.46 5.51 -13.24
N ILE A 83 10.61 5.77 -12.60
CA ILE A 83 11.39 4.75 -11.90
C ILE A 83 10.69 4.31 -10.60
N SER A 84 10.07 5.23 -9.87
CA SER A 84 9.27 4.91 -8.69
C SER A 84 8.11 3.98 -9.06
N ARG A 85 7.40 4.26 -10.16
CA ARG A 85 6.31 3.40 -10.62
C ARG A 85 6.78 1.99 -10.97
N ASP A 86 7.91 1.88 -11.65
CA ASP A 86 8.50 0.60 -12.06
C ASP A 86 8.90 -0.26 -10.84
N ILE A 87 9.54 0.36 -9.85
CA ILE A 87 10.08 -0.34 -8.69
C ILE A 87 9.03 -0.57 -7.60
N LEU A 88 8.19 0.42 -7.32
CA LEU A 88 7.24 0.42 -6.20
C LEU A 88 5.80 0.10 -6.63
N GLN A 89 5.54 -0.04 -7.93
CA GLN A 89 4.20 -0.17 -8.53
C GLN A 89 3.25 0.98 -8.15
N GLN A 90 3.80 2.13 -7.73
CA GLN A 90 3.07 3.33 -7.27
C GLN A 90 3.87 4.59 -7.59
N TYR A 91 3.18 5.68 -7.95
CA TYR A 91 3.79 7.01 -8.02
C TYR A 91 4.03 7.58 -6.63
N PHE A 92 5.04 8.44 -6.49
CA PHE A 92 5.64 8.73 -5.19
C PHE A 92 5.45 10.18 -4.76
N GLN A 93 4.94 10.41 -3.55
CA GLN A 93 4.85 11.75 -2.94
C GLN A 93 6.23 12.21 -2.47
N ILE A 94 7.09 12.65 -3.39
CA ILE A 94 8.52 12.92 -3.14
C ILE A 94 8.75 13.81 -1.90
N PHE A 95 7.90 14.80 -1.62
CA PHE A 95 8.11 15.74 -0.52
C PHE A 95 7.61 15.21 0.82
N SER A 96 6.47 14.51 0.83
CA SER A 96 5.98 13.84 2.04
C SER A 96 6.78 12.59 2.40
N ALA A 97 7.41 11.95 1.41
CA ALA A 97 8.21 10.75 1.61
C ALA A 97 9.62 11.01 2.16
N VAL A 98 10.10 12.27 2.21
CA VAL A 98 11.50 12.59 2.56
C VAL A 98 11.91 11.99 3.90
N GLU A 99 11.05 12.04 4.90
CA GLU A 99 11.35 11.51 6.24
C GLU A 99 11.46 9.99 6.22
N THR A 100 10.51 9.32 5.58
CA THR A 100 10.52 7.85 5.41
C THR A 100 11.76 7.40 4.62
N ALA A 101 12.11 8.10 3.54
CA ALA A 101 13.28 7.81 2.73
C ALA A 101 14.60 8.07 3.49
N ALA A 102 14.64 9.05 4.39
CA ALA A 102 15.82 9.32 5.22
C ALA A 102 16.02 8.27 6.32
N GLY A 103 14.93 7.68 6.84
CA GLY A 103 14.97 6.60 7.83
C GLY A 103 15.29 5.22 7.23
N ASN A 104 15.08 5.04 5.92
CA ASN A 104 15.34 3.78 5.24
C ASN A 104 16.71 3.75 4.56
N LYS A 105 17.35 2.57 4.53
CA LYS A 105 18.65 2.42 3.88
C LYS A 105 18.48 2.14 2.38
N LEU A 106 18.51 3.21 1.59
CA LEU A 106 18.35 3.16 0.11
C LEU A 106 19.32 2.22 -0.62
N THR A 107 20.39 1.74 0.02
CA THR A 107 21.32 0.77 -0.60
C THR A 107 20.68 -0.56 -0.91
N ASP A 108 19.65 -0.94 -0.15
CA ASP A 108 18.97 -2.23 -0.31
C ASP A 108 18.19 -2.28 -1.64
N TYR A 109 17.89 -1.11 -2.23
CA TYR A 109 17.24 -0.94 -3.53
C TYR A 109 18.19 -0.55 -4.67
N ALA A 110 19.50 -0.41 -4.41
CA ALA A 110 20.42 0.20 -5.37
C ALA A 110 20.56 -0.59 -6.68
N SER A 111 20.61 -1.93 -6.61
CA SER A 111 20.64 -2.81 -7.78
C SER A 111 19.37 -2.65 -8.61
N THR A 112 18.21 -2.64 -7.95
CA THR A 112 16.88 -2.50 -8.55
C THR A 112 16.74 -1.15 -9.27
N VAL A 113 17.20 -0.06 -8.64
CA VAL A 113 17.20 1.28 -9.27
C VAL A 113 18.07 1.31 -10.53
N VAL A 114 19.26 0.71 -10.50
CA VAL A 114 20.14 0.68 -11.68
C VAL A 114 19.53 -0.15 -12.82
N GLN A 115 18.88 -1.26 -12.49
CA GLN A 115 18.18 -2.10 -13.46
C GLN A 115 17.01 -1.34 -14.09
N SER A 116 16.13 -0.77 -13.26
CA SER A 116 14.97 0.01 -13.70
C SER A 116 15.36 1.19 -14.62
N VAL A 117 16.43 1.93 -14.27
CA VAL A 117 16.94 3.02 -15.12
C VAL A 117 17.44 2.51 -16.48
N ARG A 118 17.99 1.30 -16.53
CA ARG A 118 18.46 0.68 -17.78
C ARG A 118 17.29 0.23 -18.65
N GLU A 119 16.29 -0.39 -18.04
CA GLU A 119 15.07 -0.84 -18.72
C GLU A 119 14.28 0.36 -19.26
N ASN A 120 14.25 1.46 -18.50
CA ASN A 120 13.59 2.72 -18.87
C ASN A 120 14.49 3.73 -19.63
N ALA A 121 15.56 3.29 -20.28
CA ALA A 121 16.49 4.18 -20.99
C ALA A 121 15.80 5.05 -22.07
N GLY A 122 14.75 4.53 -22.72
CA GLY A 122 13.94 5.28 -23.67
C GLY A 122 13.19 6.45 -23.01
N GLY A 123 12.53 6.19 -21.88
CA GLY A 123 11.86 7.19 -21.05
C GLY A 123 12.83 8.24 -20.54
N VAL A 124 13.99 7.83 -20.03
CA VAL A 124 15.06 8.76 -19.57
C VAL A 124 15.51 9.68 -20.70
N PHE A 125 15.70 9.15 -21.92
CA PHE A 125 16.06 9.99 -23.06
C PHE A 125 14.97 11.01 -23.40
N LEU A 126 13.71 10.57 -23.46
CA LEU A 126 12.57 11.40 -23.84
C LEU A 126 12.23 12.45 -22.77
N LEU A 127 12.30 12.10 -21.49
CA LEU A 127 11.88 12.96 -20.38
C LEU A 127 13.01 13.81 -19.81
N PHE A 128 14.27 13.43 -19.96
CA PHE A 128 15.42 14.16 -19.42
C PHE A 128 16.35 14.74 -20.48
N VAL A 129 16.89 13.91 -21.35
CA VAL A 129 17.92 14.34 -22.31
C VAL A 129 17.32 15.29 -23.37
N LEU A 130 16.18 14.92 -23.96
CA LEU A 130 15.57 15.65 -25.06
C LEU A 130 15.05 17.05 -24.65
N PRO A 131 14.38 17.25 -23.50
CA PRO A 131 13.98 18.58 -23.03
C PRO A 131 15.15 19.55 -22.85
N LEU A 132 16.30 19.06 -22.34
CA LEU A 132 17.51 19.86 -22.21
C LEU A 132 18.10 20.24 -23.58
N LEU A 133 18.08 19.32 -24.55
CA LEU A 133 18.50 19.60 -25.92
C LEU A 133 17.55 20.63 -26.59
N ILE A 134 16.24 20.49 -26.42
CA ILE A 134 15.24 21.43 -26.93
C ILE A 134 15.45 22.81 -26.30
N TYR A 135 15.60 22.89 -24.98
CA TYR A 135 15.84 24.14 -24.27
C TYR A 135 17.11 24.85 -24.79
N THR A 136 18.24 24.13 -24.86
CA THR A 136 19.50 24.71 -25.31
C THR A 136 19.48 25.14 -26.77
N ALA A 137 18.81 24.38 -27.65
CA ALA A 137 18.61 24.76 -29.05
C ALA A 137 17.72 26.00 -29.18
N TRP A 138 16.59 26.04 -28.46
CA TRP A 138 15.66 27.17 -28.50
C TRP A 138 16.33 28.46 -28.02
N VAL A 139 17.05 28.42 -26.89
CA VAL A 139 17.82 29.56 -26.36
C VAL A 139 18.83 30.08 -27.39
N LYS A 140 19.53 29.20 -28.10
CA LYS A 140 20.50 29.60 -29.16
C LYS A 140 19.80 30.23 -30.37
N ILE A 141 18.68 29.68 -30.81
CA ILE A 141 17.96 30.14 -32.02
C ILE A 141 17.33 31.52 -31.80
N THR A 142 16.80 31.79 -30.60
CA THR A 142 16.07 33.02 -30.30
C THR A 142 16.86 34.02 -29.46
N GLU A 143 18.18 33.81 -29.31
CA GLU A 143 19.06 34.72 -28.61
C GLU A 143 19.07 36.12 -29.27
N PRO A 144 18.75 37.19 -28.52
CA PRO A 144 18.77 38.53 -29.08
C PRO A 144 20.22 38.97 -29.39
N LYS A 145 20.46 39.43 -30.63
CA LYS A 145 21.76 40.03 -31.03
C LYS A 145 22.09 41.26 -30.16
N LYS A 146 23.32 41.33 -29.64
CA LYS A 146 23.82 42.42 -28.76
C LYS A 146 23.47 43.81 -29.35
N GLY A 147 22.81 44.66 -28.55
CA GLY A 147 22.42 46.02 -28.93
C GLY A 147 22.83 47.06 -27.88
N GLY A 148 23.03 48.33 -28.31
CA GLY A 148 23.58 49.43 -27.51
C GLY A 148 22.72 49.95 -26.35
N GLN A 149 23.29 50.84 -25.53
CA GLN A 149 22.78 51.28 -24.21
C GLN A 149 21.32 51.80 -24.17
N SER A 150 20.80 52.45 -25.22
CA SER A 150 19.39 52.93 -25.20
C SER A 150 18.36 51.78 -25.22
N ARG A 151 18.75 50.58 -25.67
CA ARG A 151 17.90 49.38 -25.65
C ARG A 151 17.73 48.76 -24.26
N LYS A 152 18.55 49.13 -23.26
CA LYS A 152 18.50 48.49 -21.92
C LYS A 152 17.25 48.86 -21.12
N LYS A 153 16.83 50.14 -21.15
CA LYS A 153 15.63 50.61 -20.43
C LYS A 153 14.35 50.05 -21.06
N GLU A 154 14.26 50.03 -22.39
CA GLU A 154 13.16 49.41 -23.12
C GLU A 154 13.12 47.88 -22.91
N ALA A 155 14.27 47.20 -22.92
CA ALA A 155 14.34 45.77 -22.64
C ALA A 155 13.88 45.43 -21.21
N PHE A 156 14.22 46.27 -20.23
CA PHE A 156 13.76 46.12 -18.85
C PHE A 156 12.24 46.29 -18.71
N ILE A 157 11.67 47.35 -19.28
CA ILE A 157 10.21 47.60 -19.24
C ILE A 157 9.44 46.49 -19.98
N ASN A 158 9.95 46.04 -21.13
CA ASN A 158 9.37 44.93 -21.87
C ASN A 158 9.49 43.60 -21.10
N GLY A 159 10.60 43.36 -20.40
CA GLY A 159 10.76 42.22 -19.49
C GLY A 159 9.71 42.23 -18.39
N LEU A 160 9.54 43.36 -17.69
CA LEU A 160 8.52 43.54 -16.65
C LEU A 160 7.11 43.27 -17.19
N THR A 161 6.78 43.85 -18.34
CA THR A 161 5.45 43.70 -18.95
C THR A 161 5.20 42.25 -19.37
N ASN A 162 6.18 41.59 -20.00
CA ASN A 162 6.07 40.19 -20.42
C ASN A 162 6.01 39.24 -19.22
N GLY A 163 6.74 39.54 -18.13
CA GLY A 163 6.67 38.80 -16.88
C GLY A 163 5.28 38.88 -16.26
N LEU A 164 4.73 40.08 -16.12
CA LEU A 164 3.36 40.29 -15.63
C LEU A 164 2.31 39.64 -16.54
N LEU A 165 2.47 39.71 -17.86
CA LEU A 165 1.58 39.03 -18.81
C LEU A 165 1.64 37.50 -18.65
N SER A 166 2.84 36.94 -18.43
CA SER A 166 3.01 35.49 -18.23
C SER A 166 2.40 35.04 -16.91
N LEU A 167 2.57 35.80 -15.83
CA LEU A 167 1.94 35.53 -14.54
C LEU A 167 0.42 35.67 -14.59
N ALA A 168 -0.10 36.71 -15.26
CA ALA A 168 -1.53 36.88 -15.46
C ALA A 168 -2.12 35.72 -16.30
N ALA A 169 -1.42 35.29 -17.34
CA ALA A 169 -1.80 34.12 -18.12
C ALA A 169 -1.74 32.84 -17.29
N ALA A 170 -0.73 32.66 -16.41
CA ALA A 170 -0.67 31.52 -15.50
C ALA A 170 -1.90 31.45 -14.59
N VAL A 171 -2.32 32.57 -14.00
CA VAL A 171 -3.53 32.66 -13.17
C VAL A 171 -4.79 32.33 -13.98
N LEU A 172 -4.91 32.88 -15.19
CA LEU A 172 -6.08 32.63 -16.04
C LEU A 172 -6.17 31.17 -16.49
N VAL A 173 -5.04 30.57 -16.89
CA VAL A 173 -4.97 29.16 -17.30
C VAL A 173 -5.24 28.25 -16.11
N HIS A 174 -4.69 28.56 -14.93
CA HIS A 174 -5.00 27.80 -13.71
C HIS A 174 -6.47 27.92 -13.32
N GLY A 175 -7.07 29.12 -13.41
CA GLY A 175 -8.50 29.31 -13.18
C GLY A 175 -9.37 28.52 -14.17
N ALA A 176 -8.94 28.41 -15.43
CA ALA A 176 -9.59 27.54 -16.40
C ALA A 176 -9.44 26.05 -16.04
N ALA A 177 -8.26 25.63 -15.54
CA ALA A 177 -8.06 24.26 -15.04
C ALA A 177 -9.03 23.94 -13.90
N LEU A 178 -9.16 24.84 -12.91
CA LEU A 178 -10.12 24.68 -11.81
C LEU A 178 -11.56 24.63 -12.33
N ALA A 179 -11.92 25.46 -13.31
CA ALA A 179 -13.26 25.41 -13.88
C ALA A 179 -13.55 24.05 -14.56
N VAL A 180 -12.55 23.47 -15.22
CA VAL A 180 -12.66 22.13 -15.82
C VAL A 180 -12.73 21.05 -14.74
N ILE A 181 -11.95 21.15 -13.66
CA ILE A 181 -11.98 20.19 -12.54
C ILE A 181 -13.35 20.16 -11.85
N PHE A 182 -13.88 21.33 -11.48
CA PHE A 182 -15.05 21.44 -10.59
C PHE A 182 -16.41 21.58 -11.32
N PHE A 183 -16.43 21.86 -12.62
CA PHE A 183 -17.68 22.06 -13.36
C PHE A 183 -17.86 21.15 -14.58
N ALA A 184 -16.85 20.39 -14.98
CA ALA A 184 -17.04 19.36 -16.01
C ALA A 184 -17.68 18.10 -15.38
N PRO A 185 -18.56 17.39 -16.12
CA PRO A 185 -19.28 16.23 -15.60
C PRO A 185 -18.43 14.96 -15.62
N TRP A 186 -17.32 14.95 -14.87
CA TRP A 186 -16.46 13.77 -14.71
C TRP A 186 -17.26 12.58 -14.18
N GLN A 187 -16.92 11.38 -14.64
CA GLN A 187 -17.55 10.12 -14.25
C GLN A 187 -16.49 9.18 -13.66
N GLY A 188 -16.96 8.12 -13.00
CA GLY A 188 -16.11 7.13 -12.34
C GLY A 188 -15.97 7.38 -10.85
N ASP A 189 -15.41 6.39 -10.16
CA ASP A 189 -15.31 6.38 -8.70
C ASP A 189 -14.30 7.42 -8.18
N PHE A 190 -13.28 7.74 -8.98
CA PHE A 190 -12.32 8.80 -8.69
C PHE A 190 -12.40 9.88 -9.76
N THR A 191 -12.69 11.10 -9.32
CA THR A 191 -12.82 12.27 -10.19
C THR A 191 -11.70 13.29 -9.94
N PRO A 192 -11.37 14.15 -10.91
CA PRO A 192 -10.38 15.21 -10.71
C PRO A 192 -10.72 16.13 -9.54
N GLU A 193 -12.01 16.36 -9.26
CA GLU A 193 -12.47 17.16 -8.12
C GLU A 193 -12.06 16.52 -6.79
N MET A 194 -12.37 15.24 -6.61
CA MET A 194 -12.03 14.50 -5.40
C MET A 194 -10.51 14.45 -5.21
N LEU A 195 -9.79 14.10 -6.28
CA LEU A 195 -8.33 13.96 -6.27
C LEU A 195 -7.60 15.28 -6.00
N TYR A 196 -8.17 16.42 -6.41
CA TYR A 196 -7.59 17.74 -6.14
C TYR A 196 -7.70 18.17 -4.66
N CYS A 197 -8.60 17.52 -3.94
CA CYS A 197 -8.95 17.82 -2.55
C CYS A 197 -8.46 16.77 -1.54
N THR A 198 -7.81 15.69 -1.99
CA THR A 198 -7.26 14.63 -1.13
C THR A 198 -5.72 14.62 -1.13
N ASP A 199 -5.12 13.80 -0.28
CA ASP A 199 -3.70 13.47 -0.24
C ASP A 199 -3.43 11.97 -0.42
N THR A 200 -4.45 11.20 -0.78
CA THR A 200 -4.41 9.77 -1.08
C THR A 200 -4.63 9.47 -2.58
N ASN A 201 -4.53 8.21 -2.99
CA ASN A 201 -4.78 7.75 -4.37
C ASN A 201 -3.86 8.46 -5.38
N ILE A 202 -2.56 8.44 -5.10
CA ILE A 202 -1.54 9.21 -5.83
C ILE A 202 -1.46 8.79 -7.30
N ASP A 203 -1.74 7.52 -7.57
CA ASP A 203 -1.78 6.99 -8.92
C ASP A 203 -2.81 7.69 -9.80
N ASP A 204 -4.05 7.78 -9.31
CA ASP A 204 -5.10 8.52 -9.99
C ASP A 204 -4.83 10.04 -10.01
N GLN A 205 -4.16 10.61 -8.99
CA GLN A 205 -3.73 12.01 -9.05
C GLN A 205 -2.75 12.26 -10.21
N VAL A 206 -1.79 11.37 -10.42
CA VAL A 206 -0.84 11.48 -11.52
C VAL A 206 -1.54 11.33 -12.87
N GLU A 207 -2.39 10.32 -13.05
CA GLU A 207 -3.15 10.12 -14.30
C GLU A 207 -4.11 11.28 -14.62
N GLN A 208 -4.87 11.76 -13.64
CA GLN A 208 -5.94 12.71 -13.88
C GLN A 208 -5.50 14.18 -13.79
N LEU A 209 -4.56 14.49 -12.88
CA LEU A 209 -4.11 15.88 -12.62
C LEU A 209 -2.71 16.17 -13.20
N GLY A 210 -1.90 15.14 -13.45
CA GLY A 210 -0.52 15.23 -13.90
C GLY A 210 0.50 15.33 -12.77
N VAL A 211 1.75 14.95 -13.08
CA VAL A 211 2.86 14.90 -12.12
C VAL A 211 3.11 16.25 -11.47
N ILE A 212 3.08 17.34 -12.24
CA ILE A 212 3.33 18.69 -11.71
C ILE A 212 2.24 19.11 -10.71
N ALA A 213 0.99 18.73 -10.98
CA ALA A 213 -0.11 19.05 -10.10
C ALA A 213 -0.03 18.23 -8.81
N MET A 214 0.21 16.91 -8.92
CA MET A 214 0.40 16.01 -7.80
C MET A 214 1.51 16.51 -6.87
N LEU A 215 2.71 16.79 -7.38
CA LEU A 215 3.83 17.29 -6.56
C LEU A 215 3.55 18.64 -5.90
N ARG A 216 2.78 19.51 -6.56
CA ARG A 216 2.34 20.77 -5.95
C ARG A 216 1.32 20.54 -4.83
N LEU A 217 0.41 19.58 -5.01
CA LEU A 217 -0.57 19.18 -3.98
C LEU A 217 0.12 18.54 -2.78
N ASP A 218 1.13 17.70 -3.01
CA ASP A 218 2.00 17.13 -1.99
C ASP A 218 2.61 18.23 -1.10
N VAL A 219 3.28 19.22 -1.71
CA VAL A 219 3.83 20.38 -0.99
C VAL A 219 2.74 21.19 -0.28
N ARG A 220 1.57 21.39 -0.91
CA ARG A 220 0.44 22.11 -0.29
C ARG A 220 0.00 21.40 0.99
N ASN A 221 -0.24 20.09 0.90
CA ASN A 221 -0.78 19.30 2.00
C ASN A 221 0.21 19.20 3.15
N GLN A 222 1.51 19.12 2.86
CA GLN A 222 2.55 19.14 3.88
C GLN A 222 2.60 20.48 4.66
N ILE A 223 2.31 21.61 4.00
CA ILE A 223 2.39 22.95 4.63
C ILE A 223 1.08 23.36 5.30
N PHE A 224 -0.06 23.06 4.66
CA PHE A 224 -1.37 23.58 5.04
C PHE A 224 -2.36 22.51 5.52
N GLY A 225 -1.96 21.23 5.49
CA GLY A 225 -2.86 20.10 5.70
C GLY A 225 -3.74 19.81 4.49
N VAL A 226 -4.46 18.69 4.57
CA VAL A 226 -5.49 18.31 3.59
C VAL A 226 -6.74 19.13 3.86
N PRO A 227 -7.39 19.71 2.82
CA PRO A 227 -8.71 20.31 3.01
C PRO A 227 -9.67 19.29 3.62
N GLU A 228 -10.42 19.69 4.66
CA GLU A 228 -11.49 18.82 5.18
C GLU A 228 -12.54 18.62 4.07
N GLY A 229 -12.52 17.45 3.44
CA GLY A 229 -13.62 16.98 2.61
C GLY A 229 -14.85 16.75 3.48
N SER A 230 -16.06 16.93 2.94
CA SER A 230 -17.25 16.38 3.58
C SER A 230 -17.10 14.86 3.57
N ARG A 231 -16.66 14.28 4.70
CA ARG A 231 -16.66 12.83 4.90
C ARG A 231 -18.03 12.28 4.50
N ALA A 232 -18.06 11.08 3.91
CA ALA A 232 -19.30 10.46 3.49
C ALA A 232 -20.30 10.50 4.66
N GLN A 233 -21.52 11.00 4.39
CA GLN A 233 -22.59 10.93 5.37
C GLN A 233 -22.90 9.47 5.64
N ILE A 234 -23.24 9.15 6.89
CA ILE A 234 -23.45 7.77 7.28
C ILE A 234 -24.70 7.22 6.60
N ASP A 235 -24.52 6.04 6.02
CA ASP A 235 -25.57 5.27 5.39
C ASP A 235 -25.89 4.05 6.26
N GLU A 236 -27.00 4.12 6.99
CA GLU A 236 -27.47 3.04 7.87
C GLU A 236 -27.91 1.80 7.09
N GLU A 237 -28.40 1.95 5.85
CA GLU A 237 -28.76 0.81 4.98
C GLU A 237 -27.50 0.07 4.53
N ALA A 238 -26.42 0.80 4.25
CA ALA A 238 -25.12 0.22 3.94
C ALA A 238 -24.47 -0.50 5.13
N ALA A 239 -24.62 0.04 6.34
CA ALA A 239 -24.12 -0.59 7.57
C ALA A 239 -24.76 -1.97 7.81
N ALA A 240 -26.07 -2.09 7.58
CA ALA A 240 -26.79 -3.36 7.68
C ALA A 240 -26.42 -4.37 6.56
N ALA A 241 -25.96 -3.90 5.40
CA ALA A 241 -25.64 -4.76 4.27
C ALA A 241 -24.38 -5.64 4.48
N VAL A 242 -23.54 -5.31 5.47
CA VAL A 242 -22.24 -5.98 5.72
C VAL A 242 -22.29 -6.95 6.90
N THR A 243 -23.34 -6.89 7.69
CA THR A 243 -23.48 -7.73 8.89
C THR A 243 -24.05 -9.10 8.57
N GLY A 244 -24.51 -9.35 7.34
CA GLY A 244 -25.04 -10.64 6.88
C GLY A 244 -26.32 -11.11 7.61
N GLU A 245 -26.81 -10.35 8.59
CA GLU A 245 -28.00 -10.67 9.36
C GLU A 245 -29.23 -10.10 8.63
N GLU A 246 -29.95 -10.95 7.89
CA GLU A 246 -31.36 -10.69 7.60
C GLU A 246 -32.10 -10.52 8.94
N GLN A 247 -32.91 -9.46 9.07
CA GLN A 247 -33.88 -9.38 10.17
C GLN A 247 -34.70 -10.67 10.19
N GLU A 248 -34.52 -11.49 11.23
CA GLU A 248 -35.24 -12.74 11.55
C GLU A 248 -36.40 -13.05 10.59
N ILE A 249 -36.13 -13.76 9.49
CA ILE A 249 -37.17 -14.47 8.76
C ILE A 249 -37.28 -15.85 9.41
N GLU A 250 -38.35 -16.05 10.18
CA GLU A 250 -38.72 -17.34 10.78
C GLU A 250 -38.69 -18.46 9.72
N ALA A 251 -37.69 -19.35 9.77
CA ALA A 251 -37.70 -20.61 9.06
C ALA A 251 -36.99 -21.74 9.84
N GLU A 252 -37.85 -22.62 10.38
CA GLU A 252 -37.72 -24.06 10.74
C GLU A 252 -36.54 -24.59 11.58
N GLU A 253 -36.84 -24.77 12.87
CA GLU A 253 -36.58 -25.96 13.72
C GLU A 253 -35.30 -26.80 13.50
N GLU A 254 -34.12 -26.20 13.62
CA GLU A 254 -33.00 -26.81 14.34
C GLU A 254 -32.63 -25.89 15.52
N LYS A 255 -32.18 -26.45 16.65
CA LYS A 255 -31.77 -25.64 17.81
C LYS A 255 -30.48 -24.91 17.46
N GLU A 256 -30.59 -23.79 16.76
CA GLU A 256 -29.47 -22.93 16.40
C GLU A 256 -28.83 -22.41 17.69
N ILE A 257 -27.54 -22.74 17.88
CA ILE A 257 -26.77 -22.21 19.00
C ILE A 257 -26.55 -20.73 18.70
N VAL A 258 -27.24 -19.86 19.43
CA VAL A 258 -27.07 -18.40 19.30
C VAL A 258 -25.81 -18.00 20.08
N TYR A 259 -24.71 -17.80 19.35
CA TYR A 259 -23.47 -17.29 19.90
C TYR A 259 -23.60 -15.80 20.28
N PRO A 260 -22.93 -15.35 21.37
CA PRO A 260 -22.94 -13.95 21.75
C PRO A 260 -22.14 -13.10 20.75
N TYR A 261 -22.34 -11.78 20.81
CA TYR A 261 -21.60 -10.83 19.98
C TYR A 261 -20.18 -10.60 20.51
N ASN A 262 -19.21 -10.42 19.60
CA ASN A 262 -17.89 -9.87 19.91
C ASN A 262 -18.01 -8.35 20.08
N GLU A 263 -18.58 -7.93 21.20
CA GLU A 263 -18.83 -6.53 21.56
C GLU A 263 -18.24 -6.17 22.92
N MET A 264 -17.93 -4.89 23.08
CA MET A 264 -17.52 -4.29 24.36
C MET A 264 -18.56 -3.25 24.81
N ASP A 265 -18.61 -3.00 26.13
CA ASP A 265 -19.48 -1.97 26.71
C ASP A 265 -18.90 -0.57 26.44
N ILE A 266 -19.25 -0.01 25.28
CA ILE A 266 -18.76 1.28 24.78
C ILE A 266 -19.96 2.18 24.45
N ASP A 267 -20.01 3.37 25.07
CA ASP A 267 -21.03 4.39 24.81
C ASP A 267 -20.58 5.32 23.67
N PHE A 268 -20.80 4.88 22.42
CA PHE A 268 -20.44 5.66 21.23
C PHE A 268 -21.19 7.00 21.14
N ASP A 269 -22.40 7.11 21.67
CA ASP A 269 -23.16 8.36 21.69
C ASP A 269 -22.48 9.41 22.58
N ALA A 270 -22.02 9.00 23.77
CA ALA A 270 -21.25 9.85 24.66
C ALA A 270 -19.89 10.23 24.05
N LEU A 271 -19.21 9.30 23.39
CA LEU A 271 -17.95 9.57 22.68
C LEU A 271 -18.15 10.58 21.54
N LYS A 272 -19.21 10.42 20.74
CA LYS A 272 -19.58 11.39 19.69
C LYS A 272 -19.84 12.77 20.27
N ALA A 273 -20.59 12.86 21.37
CA ALA A 273 -20.93 14.13 22.01
C ALA A 273 -19.72 14.85 22.63
N SER A 274 -18.70 14.10 23.04
CA SER A 274 -17.48 14.62 23.67
C SER A 274 -16.26 14.69 22.74
N ALA A 275 -16.42 14.28 21.48
CA ALA A 275 -15.35 14.20 20.50
C ALA A 275 -14.57 15.51 20.34
N SER A 276 -13.25 15.42 20.46
CA SER A 276 -12.34 16.57 20.33
C SER A 276 -12.06 16.96 18.88
N SER A 277 -12.39 16.11 17.92
CA SER A 277 -12.19 16.31 16.49
C SER A 277 -13.39 15.82 15.69
N SER A 278 -13.50 16.33 14.46
CA SER A 278 -14.47 15.83 13.49
C SER A 278 -14.23 14.34 13.17
N GLY A 279 -12.99 13.86 13.27
CA GLY A 279 -12.61 12.47 13.02
C GLY A 279 -13.10 11.52 14.11
N SER A 280 -12.88 11.84 15.39
CA SER A 280 -13.42 11.07 16.52
C SER A 280 -14.96 11.03 16.51
N ALA A 281 -15.60 12.14 16.14
CA ALA A 281 -17.06 12.20 16.05
C ALA A 281 -17.58 11.25 14.96
N TRP A 282 -16.93 11.25 13.79
CA TRP A 282 -17.27 10.36 12.69
C TRP A 282 -17.02 8.89 13.04
N LEU A 283 -15.89 8.55 13.66
CA LEU A 283 -15.59 7.17 14.10
C LEU A 283 -16.65 6.66 15.08
N SER A 284 -17.03 7.46 16.07
CA SER A 284 -18.06 7.07 17.04
C SER A 284 -19.40 6.85 16.38
N GLU A 285 -19.79 7.73 15.47
CA GLU A 285 -21.05 7.61 14.73
C GLU A 285 -21.05 6.40 13.78
N TYR A 286 -19.92 6.14 13.11
CA TYR A 286 -19.75 4.98 12.25
C TYR A 286 -19.83 3.68 13.05
N PHE A 287 -19.08 3.55 14.14
CA PHE A 287 -19.11 2.33 14.96
C PHE A 287 -20.47 2.09 15.63
N ALA A 288 -21.16 3.16 16.05
CA ALA A 288 -22.54 3.05 16.56
C ALA A 288 -23.54 2.51 15.51
N SER A 289 -23.29 2.77 14.22
CA SER A 289 -24.15 2.33 13.11
C SER A 289 -23.96 0.85 12.74
N LEU A 290 -22.87 0.22 13.17
CA LEU A 290 -22.55 -1.17 12.82
C LEU A 290 -23.15 -2.15 13.83
N ILE A 291 -23.55 -3.33 13.34
CA ILE A 291 -23.88 -4.48 14.20
C ILE A 291 -22.57 -5.27 14.44
N PRO A 292 -22.23 -5.63 15.69
CA PRO A 292 -21.08 -6.49 15.95
C PRO A 292 -21.25 -7.86 15.31
N THR A 293 -20.15 -8.55 15.01
CA THR A 293 -20.19 -9.93 14.53
C THR A 293 -20.32 -10.89 15.71
N ARG A 294 -21.06 -11.98 15.51
CA ARG A 294 -21.17 -13.03 16.53
C ARG A 294 -19.87 -13.84 16.65
N GLN A 295 -19.67 -14.38 17.84
CA GLN A 295 -18.82 -15.53 18.07
C GLN A 295 -19.33 -16.73 17.24
N ASN A 296 -18.53 -17.79 17.15
CA ASN A 296 -18.84 -18.99 16.38
C ASN A 296 -18.38 -20.24 17.13
N GLU A 297 -18.58 -21.40 16.52
CA GLU A 297 -18.24 -22.69 17.12
C GLU A 297 -16.73 -22.87 17.41
N TYR A 298 -15.87 -22.07 16.75
CA TYR A 298 -14.43 -22.10 16.93
C TYR A 298 -13.92 -21.08 17.96
N THR A 299 -14.80 -20.23 18.52
CA THR A 299 -14.39 -19.23 19.51
C THR A 299 -13.72 -19.90 20.71
N GLY A 300 -12.50 -19.46 21.03
CA GLY A 300 -11.70 -20.01 22.13
C GLY A 300 -11.05 -21.37 21.86
N MET A 301 -11.11 -21.90 20.63
CA MET A 301 -10.47 -23.17 20.25
C MET A 301 -8.99 -23.25 20.64
N PHE A 302 -8.27 -22.12 20.59
CA PHE A 302 -6.87 -22.01 20.95
C PHE A 302 -6.63 -21.17 22.22
N GLU A 303 -7.63 -21.03 23.10
CA GLU A 303 -7.46 -20.31 24.36
C GLU A 303 -6.30 -20.92 25.18
N GLY A 304 -5.34 -20.07 25.58
CA GLY A 304 -4.18 -20.48 26.37
C GLY A 304 -3.03 -21.12 25.56
N TYR A 305 -3.12 -21.21 24.24
CA TYR A 305 -2.06 -21.73 23.38
C TYR A 305 -0.92 -20.72 23.26
N ASN A 306 0.30 -21.19 23.10
CA ASN A 306 1.38 -20.36 22.57
C ASN A 306 1.01 -19.90 21.15
N VAL A 307 1.44 -18.70 20.77
CA VAL A 307 1.17 -18.15 19.45
C VAL A 307 2.50 -17.86 18.75
N ILE A 308 2.61 -18.28 17.50
CA ILE A 308 3.71 -17.88 16.61
C ILE A 308 3.09 -17.27 15.37
N PHE A 309 3.24 -15.97 15.22
CA PHE A 309 2.80 -15.22 14.05
C PHE A 309 3.99 -14.93 13.13
N ILE A 310 3.88 -15.28 11.85
CA ILE A 310 4.91 -15.07 10.84
C ILE A 310 4.34 -14.19 9.73
N THR A 311 5.00 -13.07 9.44
CA THR A 311 4.77 -12.31 8.18
C THR A 311 5.81 -12.74 7.15
N ALA A 312 5.32 -13.32 6.06
CA ALA A 312 6.12 -13.90 4.99
C ALA A 312 6.39 -12.87 3.87
N GLU A 313 7.65 -12.44 3.73
CA GLU A 313 8.09 -11.39 2.79
C GLU A 313 7.95 -11.84 1.34
N GLY A 314 7.16 -11.09 0.56
CA GLY A 314 7.01 -11.28 -0.88
C GLY A 314 6.52 -12.67 -1.28
N PHE A 315 5.89 -13.39 -0.34
CA PHE A 315 5.52 -14.79 -0.50
C PHE A 315 4.31 -14.96 -1.42
N SER A 316 4.23 -16.09 -2.12
CA SER A 316 3.09 -16.50 -2.91
C SER A 316 2.82 -17.98 -2.75
N GLY A 317 1.58 -18.33 -2.40
CA GLY A 317 1.10 -19.70 -2.27
C GLY A 317 1.28 -20.56 -3.53
N TYR A 318 1.42 -19.97 -4.71
CA TYR A 318 1.64 -20.72 -5.96
C TYR A 318 2.95 -21.51 -5.99
N MET A 319 3.91 -21.22 -5.09
CA MET A 319 5.13 -22.00 -5.00
C MET A 319 5.01 -23.27 -4.14
N ILE A 320 3.92 -23.43 -3.39
CA ILE A 320 3.74 -24.56 -2.48
C ILE A 320 3.63 -25.85 -3.29
N ASP A 321 4.55 -26.77 -3.02
CA ASP A 321 4.64 -28.06 -3.68
C ASP A 321 4.86 -29.17 -2.63
N PRO A 322 4.16 -30.33 -2.75
CA PRO A 322 4.22 -31.40 -1.76
C PRO A 322 5.58 -32.09 -1.63
N GLU A 323 6.43 -32.04 -2.67
CA GLU A 323 7.78 -32.65 -2.63
C GLU A 323 8.86 -31.61 -2.30
N LEU A 324 8.75 -30.40 -2.87
CA LEU A 324 9.76 -29.36 -2.73
C LEU A 324 9.61 -28.55 -1.43
N THR A 325 8.38 -28.33 -0.98
CA THR A 325 8.06 -27.58 0.25
C THR A 325 7.08 -28.35 1.13
N PRO A 326 7.47 -29.54 1.63
CA PRO A 326 6.56 -30.43 2.34
C PRO A 326 5.98 -29.83 3.62
N THR A 327 6.70 -28.94 4.31
CA THR A 327 6.23 -28.31 5.55
C THR A 327 5.19 -27.24 5.24
N LEU A 328 5.46 -26.34 4.29
CA LEU A 328 4.47 -25.38 3.79
C LEU A 328 3.22 -26.10 3.27
N TYR A 329 3.38 -27.21 2.54
CA TYR A 329 2.27 -28.02 2.07
C TYR A 329 1.45 -28.58 3.24
N LYS A 330 2.10 -29.21 4.22
CA LYS A 330 1.45 -29.75 5.43
C LYS A 330 0.64 -28.66 6.16
N LEU A 331 1.32 -27.57 6.53
CA LEU A 331 0.73 -26.49 7.32
C LEU A 331 -0.43 -25.78 6.60
N SER A 332 -0.39 -25.68 5.27
CA SER A 332 -1.47 -25.08 4.46
C SER A 332 -2.67 -26.00 4.20
N HIS A 333 -2.55 -27.32 4.43
CA HIS A 333 -3.59 -28.30 4.11
C HIS A 333 -4.17 -29.04 5.33
N GLU A 334 -3.50 -29.03 6.47
CA GLU A 334 -3.92 -29.77 7.68
C GLU A 334 -4.51 -28.86 8.78
N GLY A 335 -4.54 -27.55 8.55
CA GLY A 335 -5.04 -26.55 9.50
C GLY A 335 -6.41 -26.01 9.09
N PHE A 336 -6.61 -24.71 9.28
CA PHE A 336 -7.65 -24.00 8.54
C PHE A 336 -7.17 -23.76 7.11
N VAL A 337 -7.98 -24.16 6.14
CA VAL A 337 -7.66 -24.11 4.71
C VAL A 337 -8.50 -23.03 4.05
N PHE A 338 -7.89 -21.85 3.85
CA PHE A 338 -8.54 -20.71 3.22
C PHE A 338 -8.41 -20.79 1.69
N ASN A 339 -9.49 -21.17 1.02
CA ASN A 339 -9.44 -21.32 -0.43
C ASN A 339 -9.33 -19.98 -1.15
N ASN A 340 -9.90 -18.90 -0.60
CA ASN A 340 -10.02 -17.60 -1.25
C ASN A 340 -9.38 -16.47 -0.43
N PHE A 341 -8.10 -16.62 -0.08
CA PHE A 341 -7.32 -15.58 0.61
C PHE A 341 -6.53 -14.70 -0.37
N TYR A 342 -6.56 -13.38 -0.17
CA TYR A 342 -5.94 -12.40 -1.06
C TYR A 342 -5.00 -11.42 -0.32
N SER A 343 -3.83 -11.17 -0.91
CA SER A 343 -2.88 -10.12 -0.52
C SER A 343 -3.05 -8.90 -1.43
N THR A 344 -3.76 -7.88 -0.96
CA THR A 344 -4.39 -6.83 -1.78
C THR A 344 -3.47 -5.66 -2.19
N LEU A 345 -2.18 -5.74 -1.87
CA LEU A 345 -1.10 -4.81 -2.27
C LEU A 345 -1.37 -3.33 -1.92
N HIS A 346 -1.79 -3.05 -0.69
CA HIS A 346 -1.98 -1.68 -0.23
C HIS A 346 -0.65 -0.91 -0.07
N PHE A 347 -0.75 0.43 0.00
CA PHE A 347 0.39 1.36 0.04
C PHE A 347 1.51 0.92 0.98
N THR A 348 2.76 1.06 0.51
CA THR A 348 4.02 0.61 1.15
C THR A 348 4.30 -0.90 1.19
N SER A 349 3.61 -1.72 0.41
CA SER A 349 3.87 -3.17 0.23
C SER A 349 4.12 -3.88 1.56
N THR A 350 5.38 -4.16 1.94
CA THR A 350 5.77 -4.82 3.20
C THR A 350 5.11 -4.19 4.43
N SER A 351 5.34 -2.89 4.68
CA SER A 351 4.79 -2.25 5.89
C SER A 351 3.27 -2.08 5.85
N GLY A 352 2.68 -2.01 4.65
CA GLY A 352 1.23 -1.94 4.47
C GLY A 352 0.55 -3.28 4.72
N GLY A 353 1.12 -4.37 4.21
CA GLY A 353 0.67 -5.74 4.46
C GLY A 353 0.83 -6.15 5.92
N GLU A 354 2.01 -5.89 6.49
CA GLU A 354 2.30 -6.09 7.92
C GLU A 354 1.31 -5.31 8.80
N PHE A 355 1.00 -4.06 8.45
CA PHE A 355 0.02 -3.25 9.18
C PHE A 355 -1.36 -3.92 9.19
N GLN A 356 -1.83 -4.43 8.05
CA GLN A 356 -3.10 -5.15 7.97
C GLN A 356 -3.08 -6.43 8.83
N ASN A 357 -2.05 -7.25 8.67
CA ASN A 357 -1.87 -8.50 9.42
C ASN A 357 -1.91 -8.27 10.93
N LEU A 358 -1.28 -7.20 11.43
CA LEU A 358 -1.10 -6.95 12.87
C LEU A 358 -2.18 -6.09 13.52
N THR A 359 -2.97 -5.34 12.73
CA THR A 359 -3.96 -4.39 13.27
C THR A 359 -5.39 -4.64 12.81
N GLY A 360 -5.60 -5.43 11.75
CA GLY A 360 -6.92 -5.60 11.15
C GLY A 360 -7.47 -4.33 10.50
N LEU A 361 -6.59 -3.38 10.15
CA LEU A 361 -6.92 -2.08 9.56
C LEU A 361 -6.18 -1.90 8.24
N TYR A 362 -6.80 -1.19 7.30
CA TYR A 362 -6.13 -0.78 6.05
C TYR A 362 -5.15 0.38 6.32
N PRO A 363 -3.95 0.36 5.71
CA PRO A 363 -3.03 1.48 5.80
C PRO A 363 -3.55 2.67 4.98
N LYS A 364 -3.12 3.88 5.34
CA LYS A 364 -3.36 5.08 4.54
C LYS A 364 -2.73 4.89 3.16
N ALA A 365 -3.48 5.19 2.10
CA ALA A 365 -2.98 5.20 0.72
C ALA A 365 -2.13 6.47 0.41
N GLY A 366 -1.12 6.74 1.25
CA GLY A 366 -0.26 7.92 1.20
C GLY A 366 0.52 8.14 2.50
N PHE A 367 1.17 9.30 2.64
CA PHE A 367 1.97 9.64 3.84
C PHE A 367 1.17 10.42 4.90
N PRO A 368 1.54 10.33 6.20
CA PRO A 368 2.60 9.49 6.76
C PRO A 368 2.27 8.00 6.67
N VAL A 369 3.32 7.15 6.62
CA VAL A 369 3.15 5.68 6.56
C VAL A 369 2.52 5.19 7.86
N SER A 370 1.37 4.51 7.76
CA SER A 370 0.56 4.13 8.92
C SER A 370 1.34 3.37 10.00
N MET A 371 2.13 2.36 9.61
CA MET A 371 2.93 1.58 10.55
C MET A 371 3.90 2.47 11.36
N SER A 372 4.72 3.27 10.68
CA SER A 372 5.66 4.20 11.32
C SER A 372 4.95 5.22 12.20
N GLU A 373 3.80 5.73 11.73
CA GLU A 373 3.04 6.77 12.41
C GLU A 373 2.50 6.29 13.76
N THR A 374 2.03 5.03 13.82
CA THR A 374 1.56 4.44 15.10
C THR A 374 2.61 4.52 16.20
N GLY A 375 3.87 4.19 15.87
CA GLY A 375 4.99 4.22 16.81
C GLY A 375 5.41 5.65 17.18
N LYS A 376 5.45 6.55 16.20
CA LYS A 376 5.81 7.97 16.44
C LYS A 376 4.82 8.69 17.34
N GLN A 377 3.52 8.42 17.17
CA GLN A 377 2.48 9.01 18.02
C GLN A 377 2.33 8.30 19.37
N GLY A 378 2.75 7.03 19.48
CA GLY A 378 2.43 6.19 20.64
C GLY A 378 0.94 5.91 20.74
N THR A 379 0.28 5.73 19.58
CA THR A 379 -1.16 5.46 19.47
C THR A 379 -1.51 4.23 20.29
N TYR A 380 -2.55 4.31 21.13
CA TYR A 380 -3.05 3.18 21.88
C TYR A 380 -3.68 2.15 20.95
N LEU A 381 -3.08 0.97 20.84
CA LEU A 381 -3.54 -0.12 19.98
C LEU A 381 -3.85 -1.39 20.78
N PRO A 382 -4.88 -1.37 21.65
CA PRO A 382 -5.15 -2.45 22.60
C PRO A 382 -5.60 -3.76 21.94
N PHE A 383 -6.04 -3.70 20.69
CA PHE A 383 -6.51 -4.85 19.92
C PHE A 383 -5.42 -5.54 19.11
N THR A 384 -4.20 -5.01 19.08
CA THR A 384 -3.08 -5.74 18.47
C THR A 384 -2.81 -7.01 19.26
N LEU A 385 -2.44 -8.08 18.57
CA LEU A 385 -2.34 -9.42 19.14
C LEU A 385 -1.45 -9.46 20.40
N ALA A 386 -0.27 -8.86 20.35
CA ALA A 386 0.62 -8.79 21.51
C ALA A 386 0.02 -7.97 22.66
N ASN A 387 -0.57 -6.81 22.42
CA ASN A 387 -1.21 -6.04 23.49
C ASN A 387 -2.38 -6.80 24.13
N GLN A 388 -3.18 -7.55 23.36
CA GLN A 388 -4.24 -8.41 23.92
C GLN A 388 -3.65 -9.53 24.79
N LEU A 389 -2.67 -10.27 24.28
CA LEU A 389 -2.06 -11.41 24.97
C LEU A 389 -1.23 -11.00 26.19
N ASN A 390 -0.54 -9.85 26.14
CA ASN A 390 0.23 -9.30 27.28
C ASN A 390 -0.68 -9.02 28.48
N ARG A 391 -1.94 -8.59 28.26
CA ARG A 391 -2.93 -8.42 29.36
C ARG A 391 -3.30 -9.74 30.03
N LEU A 392 -3.10 -10.86 29.33
CA LEU A 392 -3.31 -12.22 29.83
C LEU A 392 -2.01 -12.86 30.37
N GLY A 393 -0.91 -12.12 30.42
CA GLY A 393 0.37 -12.57 30.99
C GLY A 393 1.30 -13.30 30.03
N TYR A 394 1.07 -13.21 28.71
CA TYR A 394 1.96 -13.77 27.71
C TYR A 394 3.27 -12.98 27.64
N THR A 395 4.35 -13.68 27.27
CA THR A 395 5.60 -13.03 26.86
C THR A 395 5.59 -12.79 25.36
N SER A 396 5.52 -11.53 24.92
CA SER A 396 5.53 -11.18 23.49
C SER A 396 6.90 -10.70 23.00
N ILE A 397 7.51 -11.41 22.06
CA ILE A 397 8.82 -11.06 21.47
C ILE A 397 8.71 -11.03 19.95
N GLY A 398 9.28 -10.01 19.32
CA GLY A 398 9.30 -9.90 17.86
C GLY A 398 10.72 -9.89 17.30
N TYR A 399 10.94 -10.60 16.20
CA TYR A 399 12.24 -10.74 15.56
C TYR A 399 12.17 -10.37 14.08
N HIS A 400 13.15 -9.59 13.64
CA HIS A 400 13.42 -9.35 12.23
C HIS A 400 14.93 -9.36 12.01
N PHE A 401 15.42 -10.31 11.22
CA PHE A 401 16.85 -10.41 10.88
C PHE A 401 17.21 -9.41 9.79
N ASN A 402 16.98 -8.13 10.06
CA ASN A 402 17.37 -7.01 9.24
C ASN A 402 17.75 -5.81 10.13
N GLN A 403 18.28 -4.75 9.53
CA GLN A 403 18.47 -3.47 10.19
C GLN A 403 17.16 -2.71 10.38
N ASN A 404 17.20 -1.59 11.09
CA ASN A 404 16.02 -0.75 11.26
C ASN A 404 15.51 -0.23 9.91
N MET A 405 14.22 -0.44 9.64
CA MET A 405 13.48 0.06 8.48
C MET A 405 12.04 0.34 8.89
N TYR A 406 11.38 1.26 8.19
CA TYR A 406 9.95 1.58 8.38
C TYR A 406 9.54 1.98 9.81
N GLY A 407 10.47 2.54 10.60
CA GLY A 407 10.14 3.01 11.96
C GLY A 407 9.81 1.89 12.95
N ARG A 408 10.25 0.65 12.70
CA ARG A 408 9.92 -0.52 13.53
C ARG A 408 10.47 -0.43 14.94
N GLU A 409 11.53 0.34 15.16
CA GLU A 409 12.05 0.64 16.50
C GLU A 409 11.04 1.31 17.41
N LEU A 410 10.06 2.01 16.85
CA LEU A 410 8.97 2.64 17.59
C LEU A 410 7.65 1.87 17.45
N SER A 411 7.32 1.41 16.23
CA SER A 411 6.01 0.79 15.98
C SER A 411 5.87 -0.55 16.71
N HIS A 412 6.85 -1.43 16.66
CA HIS A 412 6.71 -2.78 17.22
C HIS A 412 6.65 -2.82 18.75
N PRO A 413 7.42 -1.99 19.49
CA PRO A 413 7.17 -1.79 20.91
C PRO A 413 5.77 -1.24 21.20
N ASN A 414 5.25 -0.33 20.37
CA ASN A 414 3.88 0.20 20.52
C ASN A 414 2.80 -0.87 20.26
N LEU A 415 3.05 -1.82 19.35
CA LEU A 415 2.20 -3.00 19.12
C LEU A 415 2.27 -4.02 20.29
N GLY A 416 3.19 -3.85 21.23
CA GLY A 416 3.29 -4.68 22.44
C GLY A 416 4.43 -5.72 22.42
N TYR A 417 5.33 -5.68 21.45
CA TYR A 417 6.45 -6.63 21.36
C TYR A 417 7.71 -6.12 22.05
N GLU A 418 8.46 -7.02 22.69
CA GLU A 418 9.90 -6.82 22.88
C GLU A 418 10.59 -6.96 21.51
N TRP A 419 10.79 -5.83 20.82
CA TRP A 419 11.26 -5.83 19.44
C TRP A 419 12.77 -6.00 19.30
N ARG A 420 13.19 -6.87 18.37
CA ARG A 420 14.60 -7.20 18.10
C ARG A 420 14.91 -7.19 16.61
N GLN A 421 15.98 -6.48 16.28
CA GLN A 421 16.54 -6.32 14.93
C GLN A 421 18.04 -5.99 15.04
N PHE A 422 18.77 -5.77 13.95
CA PHE A 422 20.22 -5.53 14.03
C PHE A 422 20.61 -4.20 14.68
N THR A 423 19.78 -3.17 14.53
CA THR A 423 20.10 -1.79 14.95
C THR A 423 18.90 -1.11 15.61
N GLU A 424 19.15 -0.09 16.42
CA GLU A 424 18.09 0.76 16.99
C GLU A 424 17.01 -0.03 17.76
N CYS A 425 17.41 -1.03 18.54
CA CYS A 425 16.53 -1.74 19.46
C CYS A 425 17.24 -2.05 20.78
N ALA A 426 16.48 -2.45 21.81
CA ALA A 426 17.02 -2.73 23.14
C ALA A 426 17.88 -4.00 23.18
N SER A 427 17.51 -5.01 22.36
CA SER A 427 18.13 -6.34 22.33
C SER A 427 18.53 -6.69 20.88
N PRO A 428 19.70 -6.23 20.39
CA PRO A 428 20.07 -6.36 18.99
C PRO A 428 20.44 -7.79 18.60
N LEU A 429 20.02 -8.18 17.40
CA LEU A 429 20.31 -9.48 16.79
C LEU A 429 21.67 -9.47 16.08
N THR A 430 22.27 -10.64 15.94
CA THR A 430 23.53 -10.81 15.20
C THR A 430 23.26 -11.39 13.83
N ALA A 431 23.60 -10.63 12.79
CA ALA A 431 23.46 -11.06 11.40
C ALA A 431 24.30 -12.31 11.09
N GLU A 432 23.77 -13.17 10.22
CA GLU A 432 24.57 -14.22 9.58
C GLU A 432 25.59 -13.58 8.63
N THR A 433 26.85 -13.99 8.73
CA THR A 433 27.96 -13.40 7.96
C THR A 433 28.75 -14.47 7.21
N ASN A 434 29.37 -14.07 6.10
CA ASN A 434 30.34 -14.92 5.39
C ASN A 434 31.71 -14.94 6.07
N GLU A 435 32.64 -15.74 5.52
CA GLU A 435 34.00 -15.90 6.04
C GLU A 435 34.82 -14.58 6.12
N TYR A 436 34.40 -13.54 5.40
CA TYR A 436 35.02 -12.21 5.41
C TYR A 436 34.35 -11.24 6.39
N GLY A 437 33.34 -11.68 7.15
CA GLY A 437 32.59 -10.86 8.10
C GLY A 437 31.54 -9.93 7.48
N ASN A 438 31.19 -10.13 6.20
CA ASN A 438 30.10 -9.38 5.56
C ASN A 438 28.79 -10.10 5.81
N ALA A 439 27.74 -9.35 6.19
CA ALA A 439 26.40 -9.90 6.36
C ALA A 439 25.85 -10.43 5.02
N TYR A 440 25.15 -11.56 5.07
CA TYR A 440 24.38 -12.04 3.92
C TYR A 440 23.22 -11.09 3.61
N TRP A 441 22.85 -10.99 2.34
CA TRP A 441 21.69 -10.24 1.90
C TRP A 441 20.94 -11.01 0.80
N PRO A 442 19.62 -11.22 0.95
CA PRO A 442 18.87 -11.12 2.22
C PRO A 442 19.39 -12.09 3.29
N GLN A 443 18.90 -11.96 4.53
CA GLN A 443 19.23 -12.87 5.65
C GLN A 443 18.34 -14.11 5.63
N SER A 444 18.84 -15.22 6.19
CA SER A 444 18.16 -16.52 6.22
C SER A 444 17.09 -16.59 7.31
N ASP A 445 15.88 -17.00 6.93
CA ASP A 445 14.75 -17.22 7.85
C ASP A 445 14.97 -18.49 8.69
N ASP A 446 15.60 -19.53 8.11
CA ASP A 446 16.07 -20.71 8.85
C ASP A 446 17.09 -20.34 9.92
N TYR A 447 18.06 -19.48 9.58
CA TYR A 447 19.01 -18.98 10.55
C TYR A 447 18.32 -18.19 11.66
N MET A 448 17.40 -17.27 11.33
CA MET A 448 16.61 -16.53 12.32
C MET A 448 15.98 -17.47 13.35
N ILE A 449 15.22 -18.47 12.89
CA ILE A 449 14.53 -19.43 13.76
C ILE A 449 15.53 -20.25 14.59
N SER A 450 16.67 -20.65 13.99
CA SER A 450 17.71 -21.39 14.70
C SER A 450 18.34 -20.62 15.86
N GLN A 451 18.41 -19.29 15.76
CA GLN A 451 19.05 -18.45 16.77
C GLN A 451 18.08 -18.06 17.90
N THR A 452 16.78 -18.02 17.63
CA THR A 452 15.79 -17.43 18.55
C THR A 452 14.98 -18.45 19.33
N PHE A 453 14.81 -19.69 18.84
CA PHE A 453 13.92 -20.68 19.45
C PHE A 453 14.21 -20.94 20.95
N ASP A 454 15.49 -21.10 21.30
CA ASP A 454 15.91 -21.38 22.67
C ASP A 454 15.64 -20.23 23.65
N GLU A 455 15.37 -19.01 23.15
CA GLU A 455 15.14 -17.84 23.99
C GLU A 455 13.73 -17.80 24.59
N TYR A 456 12.74 -18.42 23.95
CA TYR A 456 11.34 -18.29 24.35
C TYR A 456 10.62 -19.60 24.66
N LYS A 457 11.15 -20.76 24.25
CA LYS A 457 10.47 -22.06 24.42
C LYS A 457 10.05 -22.38 25.87
N ASP A 458 10.80 -21.86 26.85
CA ASP A 458 10.57 -22.05 28.28
C ASP A 458 9.74 -20.92 28.93
N LEU A 459 9.29 -19.93 28.15
CA LEU A 459 8.55 -18.73 28.61
C LEU A 459 7.03 -18.82 28.40
N GLN A 460 6.49 -20.04 28.35
CA GLN A 460 5.08 -20.27 28.04
C GLN A 460 4.12 -19.70 29.12
N PRO A 461 2.97 -19.13 28.73
CA PRO A 461 2.55 -18.94 27.35
C PRO A 461 3.31 -17.78 26.68
N PHE A 462 3.73 -17.97 25.42
CA PHE A 462 4.45 -16.97 24.64
C PHE A 462 3.69 -16.54 23.37
N ASN A 463 4.02 -15.36 22.87
CA ASN A 463 3.60 -14.84 21.59
C ASN A 463 4.83 -14.37 20.80
N ILE A 464 5.18 -15.10 19.75
CA ILE A 464 6.36 -14.79 18.94
C ILE A 464 5.93 -14.23 17.60
N TYR A 465 6.51 -13.09 17.24
CA TYR A 465 6.35 -12.51 15.92
C TYR A 465 7.64 -12.64 15.12
N TYR A 466 7.55 -13.19 13.92
CA TYR A 466 8.65 -13.24 12.96
C TYR A 466 8.29 -12.44 11.71
N LEU A 467 9.12 -11.45 11.39
CA LEU A 467 9.11 -10.83 10.07
C LEU A 467 10.28 -11.41 9.27
N THR A 468 9.94 -12.22 8.27
CA THR A 468 10.90 -12.89 7.39
C THR A 468 11.52 -11.89 6.41
N ILE A 469 12.63 -12.29 5.76
CA ILE A 469 13.28 -11.46 4.73
C ILE A 469 13.95 -12.29 3.63
N SER A 470 14.03 -13.61 3.74
CA SER A 470 14.74 -14.43 2.74
C SER A 470 14.16 -14.29 1.34
N GLY A 471 12.84 -14.13 1.25
CA GLY A 471 12.07 -13.95 0.01
C GLY A 471 12.20 -12.56 -0.64
N HIS A 472 12.98 -11.63 -0.09
CA HIS A 472 13.10 -10.29 -0.65
C HIS A 472 13.86 -10.27 -1.99
N LEU A 473 13.38 -9.44 -2.93
CA LEU A 473 13.98 -9.19 -4.25
C LEU A 473 15.44 -8.64 -4.15
N PRO A 474 16.27 -8.71 -5.22
CA PRO A 474 16.00 -9.23 -6.57
C PRO A 474 16.09 -10.76 -6.68
N TYR A 475 15.24 -11.35 -7.53
CA TYR A 475 15.26 -12.80 -7.81
C TYR A 475 16.34 -13.17 -8.83
N SER A 476 17.56 -13.33 -8.33
CA SER A 476 18.74 -13.74 -9.11
C SER A 476 19.74 -14.48 -8.24
N PHE A 477 20.53 -15.38 -8.84
CA PHE A 477 21.55 -16.16 -8.11
C PHE A 477 22.83 -15.39 -7.76
N ASP A 478 23.00 -14.18 -8.30
CA ASP A 478 24.09 -13.26 -7.99
C ASP A 478 23.65 -12.09 -7.08
N GLY A 479 22.37 -11.73 -7.10
CA GLY A 479 21.79 -10.67 -6.28
C GLY A 479 21.19 -11.11 -4.94
N SER A 480 20.86 -12.40 -4.76
CA SER A 480 20.33 -12.95 -3.51
C SER A 480 21.17 -14.11 -3.00
N GLN A 481 21.67 -13.98 -1.77
CA GLN A 481 22.45 -15.03 -1.12
C GLN A 481 21.61 -16.27 -0.79
N MET A 482 20.32 -16.09 -0.51
CA MET A 482 19.41 -17.20 -0.22
C MET A 482 19.09 -17.99 -1.50
N SER A 483 18.88 -17.29 -2.62
CA SER A 483 18.76 -17.94 -3.93
C SER A 483 20.03 -18.73 -4.28
N GLN A 484 21.22 -18.13 -4.10
CA GLN A 484 22.49 -18.81 -4.39
C GLN A 484 22.67 -20.09 -3.57
N ARG A 485 22.41 -20.01 -2.26
CA ARG A 485 22.52 -21.12 -1.30
C ARG A 485 21.69 -22.34 -1.71
N ASN A 486 20.53 -22.09 -2.33
CA ASN A 486 19.55 -23.13 -2.71
C ASN A 486 19.51 -23.43 -4.21
N SER A 487 20.45 -22.90 -5.00
CA SER A 487 20.46 -23.02 -6.47
C SER A 487 20.42 -24.46 -6.98
N GLU A 488 21.15 -25.38 -6.33
CA GLU A 488 21.19 -26.79 -6.72
C GLU A 488 19.82 -27.49 -6.56
N LEU A 489 18.97 -27.03 -5.63
CA LEU A 489 17.65 -27.63 -5.37
C LEU A 489 16.63 -27.29 -6.46
N VAL A 490 16.84 -26.19 -7.19
CA VAL A 490 15.90 -25.67 -8.19
C VAL A 490 16.40 -25.82 -9.63
N GLU A 491 17.64 -26.28 -9.84
CA GLU A 491 18.29 -26.34 -11.15
C GLU A 491 17.44 -27.12 -12.17
N ALA A 492 16.89 -28.25 -11.73
CA ALA A 492 16.11 -29.16 -12.56
C ALA A 492 14.65 -28.72 -12.81
N LEU A 493 14.17 -27.67 -12.13
CA LEU A 493 12.79 -27.21 -12.29
C LEU A 493 12.54 -26.67 -13.71
N PRO A 494 11.32 -26.80 -14.26
CA PRO A 494 11.00 -26.37 -15.62
C PRO A 494 10.68 -24.87 -15.72
N TYR A 495 11.32 -24.04 -14.89
CA TYR A 495 11.05 -22.60 -14.81
C TYR A 495 12.18 -21.72 -15.34
N SER A 496 11.89 -20.43 -15.56
CA SER A 496 12.86 -19.40 -15.84
C SER A 496 13.89 -19.24 -14.71
N GLU A 497 15.04 -18.64 -15.00
CA GLU A 497 16.08 -18.41 -13.99
C GLU A 497 15.58 -17.53 -12.83
N LYS A 498 14.75 -16.52 -13.15
CA LYS A 498 14.13 -15.62 -12.17
C LYS A 498 13.20 -16.40 -11.23
N THR A 499 12.27 -17.18 -11.77
CA THR A 499 11.34 -17.99 -10.98
C THR A 499 12.06 -19.06 -10.16
N LYS A 500 13.10 -19.68 -10.71
CA LYS A 500 13.97 -20.58 -9.92
C LYS A 500 14.64 -19.87 -8.76
N ALA A 501 15.17 -18.67 -8.98
CA ALA A 501 15.80 -17.88 -7.91
C ALA A 501 14.78 -17.47 -6.83
N TYR A 502 13.54 -17.12 -7.21
CA TYR A 502 12.43 -16.86 -6.28
C TYR A 502 12.10 -18.08 -5.41
N ILE A 503 11.92 -19.26 -6.03
CA ILE A 503 11.67 -20.51 -5.31
C ILE A 503 12.84 -20.80 -4.36
N ALA A 504 14.09 -20.70 -4.85
CA ALA A 504 15.29 -20.94 -4.07
C ALA A 504 15.43 -20.00 -2.86
N ALA A 505 15.04 -18.74 -2.99
CA ALA A 505 15.02 -17.79 -1.87
C ALA A 505 14.04 -18.24 -0.77
N ASN A 506 12.81 -18.57 -1.18
CA ASN A 506 11.74 -18.97 -0.27
C ASN A 506 11.92 -20.37 0.33
N LEU A 507 12.81 -21.21 -0.21
CA LEU A 507 13.22 -22.46 0.44
C LEU A 507 13.87 -22.25 1.81
N GLU A 508 14.37 -21.04 2.13
CA GLU A 508 14.83 -20.73 3.49
C GLU A 508 13.67 -20.58 4.48
N LEU A 509 12.51 -20.05 4.05
CA LEU A 509 11.30 -20.03 4.86
C LEU A 509 10.78 -21.46 5.10
N GLU A 510 10.75 -22.30 4.06
CA GLU A 510 10.41 -23.74 4.19
C GLU A 510 11.29 -24.42 5.24
N LYS A 511 12.62 -24.30 5.14
CA LYS A 511 13.55 -24.90 6.11
C LYS A 511 13.34 -24.34 7.52
N GLY A 512 13.10 -23.04 7.64
CA GLY A 512 12.82 -22.39 8.90
C GLY A 512 11.55 -22.94 9.55
N LEU A 513 10.48 -23.13 8.77
CA LEU A 513 9.25 -23.77 9.23
C LEU A 513 9.47 -25.23 9.61
N THR A 514 10.23 -26.00 8.82
CA THR A 514 10.59 -27.40 9.17
C THR A 514 11.26 -27.42 10.54
N ARG A 515 12.30 -26.60 10.72
CA ARG A 515 13.03 -26.49 11.99
C ARG A 515 12.10 -26.06 13.13
N LEU A 516 11.23 -25.09 12.89
CA LEU A 516 10.32 -24.59 13.91
C LEU A 516 9.39 -25.70 14.40
N VAL A 517 8.75 -26.43 13.49
CA VAL A 517 7.85 -27.54 13.80
C VAL A 517 8.60 -28.65 14.53
N ASP A 518 9.75 -29.08 14.01
CA ASP A 518 10.59 -30.11 14.65
C ASP A 518 10.98 -29.69 16.08
N ASN A 519 11.41 -28.45 16.28
CA ASN A 519 11.80 -27.93 17.58
C ASN A 519 10.61 -27.86 18.57
N LEU A 520 9.41 -27.50 18.10
CA LEU A 520 8.18 -27.49 18.92
C LEU A 520 7.78 -28.92 19.32
N GLU A 521 7.90 -29.89 18.41
CA GLU A 521 7.64 -31.31 18.67
C GLU A 521 8.66 -31.89 19.66
N GLU A 522 9.95 -31.61 19.47
CA GLU A 522 11.03 -32.03 20.37
C GLU A 522 10.88 -31.43 21.78
N ALA A 523 10.43 -30.17 21.87
CA ALA A 523 10.13 -29.52 23.15
C ALA A 523 8.81 -29.99 23.78
N GLY A 524 7.99 -30.76 23.05
CA GLY A 524 6.71 -31.29 23.52
C GLY A 524 5.61 -30.24 23.66
N ILE A 525 5.67 -29.15 22.88
CA ILE A 525 4.79 -27.99 23.00
C ILE A 525 4.01 -27.70 21.70
N ALA A 526 4.22 -28.51 20.66
CA ALA A 526 3.54 -28.39 19.36
C ALA A 526 2.00 -28.41 19.50
N ASP A 527 1.44 -29.35 20.26
CA ASP A 527 -0.02 -29.48 20.46
C ASP A 527 -0.65 -28.33 21.29
N LYS A 528 0.19 -27.42 21.82
CA LYS A 528 -0.23 -26.21 22.53
C LYS A 528 0.37 -24.96 21.92
N THR A 529 0.64 -25.00 20.61
CA THR A 529 1.12 -23.85 19.85
C THR A 529 0.32 -23.70 18.56
N VAL A 530 -0.27 -22.53 18.34
CA VAL A 530 -0.86 -22.16 17.05
C VAL A 530 0.15 -21.36 16.24
N ILE A 531 0.37 -21.78 15.00
CA ILE A 531 1.17 -21.09 13.99
C ILE A 531 0.21 -20.34 13.07
N VAL A 532 0.40 -19.03 12.98
CA VAL A 532 -0.27 -18.13 12.04
C VAL A 532 0.80 -17.62 11.09
N MET A 533 0.72 -17.91 9.80
CA MET A 533 1.63 -17.32 8.80
C MET A 533 0.81 -16.68 7.69
N ALA A 534 1.07 -15.40 7.44
CA ALA A 534 0.44 -14.66 6.36
C ALA A 534 1.50 -13.90 5.55
N PRO A 535 1.32 -13.80 4.23
CA PRO A 535 2.14 -12.92 3.40
C PRO A 535 1.94 -11.45 3.79
N ASP A 536 2.94 -10.62 3.54
CA ASP A 536 2.77 -9.16 3.50
C ASP A 536 2.22 -8.67 2.15
N HIS A 537 2.76 -9.18 1.04
CA HIS A 537 2.34 -8.85 -0.31
C HIS A 537 2.73 -9.95 -1.30
N ILE A 538 2.13 -9.90 -2.49
CA ILE A 538 2.61 -10.66 -3.66
C ILE A 538 3.98 -10.14 -4.13
N PRO A 539 4.80 -10.91 -4.87
CA PRO A 539 6.03 -10.43 -5.51
C PRO A 539 5.73 -9.39 -6.63
N TYR A 540 5.34 -8.18 -6.20
CA TYR A 540 4.64 -7.19 -7.02
C TYR A 540 5.49 -6.58 -8.15
N SER A 541 6.82 -6.61 -8.03
CA SER A 541 7.75 -6.16 -9.08
C SER A 541 8.07 -7.26 -10.11
N ASP A 542 7.63 -8.50 -9.87
CA ASP A 542 7.99 -9.69 -10.66
C ASP A 542 6.76 -10.57 -10.89
N LEU A 543 5.68 -9.96 -11.39
CA LEU A 543 4.40 -10.65 -11.61
C LEU A 543 4.51 -11.78 -12.66
N ASP A 544 5.54 -11.77 -13.50
CA ASP A 544 5.88 -12.86 -14.41
C ASP A 544 6.22 -14.16 -13.66
N VAL A 545 6.80 -14.06 -12.46
CA VAL A 545 7.03 -15.21 -11.58
C VAL A 545 5.71 -15.85 -11.16
N LEU A 546 4.68 -15.05 -10.84
CA LEU A 546 3.37 -15.56 -10.45
C LEU A 546 2.67 -16.28 -11.60
N GLU A 547 2.68 -15.70 -12.80
CA GLU A 547 2.08 -16.33 -13.98
C GLU A 547 2.76 -17.66 -14.34
N GLU A 548 4.09 -17.72 -14.20
CA GLU A 548 4.86 -18.94 -14.45
C GLU A 548 4.59 -20.02 -13.39
N LEU A 549 4.53 -19.67 -12.11
CA LEU A 549 4.18 -20.60 -11.02
C LEU A 549 2.74 -21.12 -11.16
N ALA A 550 1.79 -20.22 -11.46
CA ALA A 550 0.39 -20.56 -11.65
C ALA A 550 0.12 -21.31 -12.97
N GLY A 551 1.06 -21.29 -13.92
CA GLY A 551 0.93 -21.91 -15.24
C GLY A 551 -0.13 -21.24 -16.13
N ARG A 552 -0.50 -20.00 -15.84
CA ARG A 552 -1.52 -19.22 -16.54
C ARG A 552 -1.24 -17.73 -16.46
N SER A 553 -1.71 -16.96 -17.43
CA SER A 553 -1.65 -15.49 -17.34
C SER A 553 -2.79 -14.93 -16.51
N PHE A 554 -2.53 -13.83 -15.81
CA PHE A 554 -3.51 -13.00 -15.10
C PHE A 554 -3.75 -11.65 -15.80
N ASN A 555 -3.14 -11.42 -16.97
CA ASN A 555 -3.01 -10.11 -17.61
C ASN A 555 -2.31 -9.09 -16.68
N ALA A 556 -1.30 -9.54 -15.94
CA ALA A 556 -0.66 -8.77 -14.88
C ALA A 556 0.10 -7.53 -15.39
N GLU A 557 0.56 -7.51 -16.65
CA GLU A 557 1.19 -6.34 -17.28
C GLU A 557 0.28 -5.08 -17.26
N SER A 558 -1.04 -5.26 -17.16
CA SER A 558 -1.97 -4.13 -17.08
C SER A 558 -1.91 -3.39 -15.74
N LEU A 559 -1.39 -4.02 -14.68
CA LEU A 559 -1.17 -3.39 -13.37
C LEU A 559 -0.16 -2.26 -13.47
N GLU A 560 0.89 -2.40 -14.29
CA GLU A 560 1.92 -1.37 -14.47
C GLU A 560 1.35 -0.06 -15.03
N ASN A 561 0.25 -0.14 -15.80
CA ASN A 561 -0.34 0.97 -16.56
C ASN A 561 -1.65 1.50 -15.96
N LEU A 562 -1.99 1.15 -14.70
CA LEU A 562 -3.24 1.55 -14.03
C LEU A 562 -4.51 1.16 -14.82
N ASP A 563 -4.52 -0.01 -15.46
CA ASP A 563 -5.68 -0.48 -16.23
C ASP A 563 -6.11 -1.90 -15.83
N GLU A 564 -6.71 -2.06 -14.65
CA GLU A 564 -7.10 -3.39 -14.15
C GLU A 564 -8.44 -3.90 -14.72
N LYS A 565 -8.92 -3.35 -15.85
CA LYS A 565 -10.21 -3.76 -16.45
C LYS A 565 -10.28 -5.24 -16.80
N THR A 566 -9.13 -5.84 -17.12
CA THR A 566 -9.02 -7.24 -17.57
C THR A 566 -8.10 -8.07 -16.69
N VAL A 567 -7.64 -7.52 -15.57
CA VAL A 567 -6.78 -8.24 -14.63
C VAL A 567 -7.61 -9.32 -13.95
N ASP A 568 -7.08 -10.53 -13.92
CA ASP A 568 -7.63 -11.60 -13.11
C ASP A 568 -7.17 -11.40 -11.65
N VAL A 569 -8.11 -11.25 -10.73
CA VAL A 569 -7.88 -10.97 -9.31
C VAL A 569 -7.11 -12.09 -8.60
N ASP A 570 -7.06 -13.29 -9.17
CA ASP A 570 -6.24 -14.38 -8.67
C ASP A 570 -4.73 -14.04 -8.68
N VAL A 571 -4.30 -13.00 -9.39
CA VAL A 571 -2.93 -12.47 -9.26
C VAL A 571 -2.59 -12.10 -7.81
N TYR A 572 -3.61 -11.71 -7.03
CA TYR A 572 -3.50 -11.38 -5.60
C TYR A 572 -3.74 -12.57 -4.68
N ARG A 573 -4.13 -13.73 -5.21
CA ARG A 573 -4.44 -14.91 -4.41
C ARG A 573 -3.19 -15.45 -3.76
N ASN A 574 -3.31 -15.80 -2.49
CA ASN A 574 -2.19 -16.24 -1.68
C ASN A 574 -2.61 -17.27 -0.63
N THR A 575 -1.68 -17.73 0.19
CA THR A 575 -1.95 -18.72 1.24
C THR A 575 -1.80 -18.08 2.62
N TRP A 576 -2.86 -18.16 3.41
CA TRP A 576 -2.82 -17.92 4.86
C TRP A 576 -2.75 -19.28 5.56
N ILE A 577 -1.73 -19.48 6.39
CA ILE A 577 -1.58 -20.66 7.24
C ILE A 577 -2.10 -20.32 8.63
N LEU A 578 -2.97 -21.18 9.14
CA LEU A 578 -3.44 -21.17 10.51
C LEU A 578 -3.53 -22.63 10.96
N TRP A 579 -2.53 -23.08 11.72
CA TRP A 579 -2.32 -24.50 12.00
C TRP A 579 -1.84 -24.75 13.43
N SER A 580 -2.22 -25.88 14.00
CA SER A 580 -1.69 -26.40 15.27
C SER A 580 -1.55 -27.91 15.14
N ALA A 581 -0.52 -28.50 15.76
CA ALA A 581 -0.35 -29.96 15.80
C ALA A 581 -1.52 -30.67 16.51
N SER A 582 -2.30 -29.93 17.32
CA SER A 582 -3.50 -30.45 17.97
C SER A 582 -4.72 -30.58 17.06
N MET A 583 -4.62 -30.22 15.78
CA MET A 583 -5.72 -30.34 14.83
C MET A 583 -5.71 -31.75 14.22
N ASP A 584 -6.82 -32.47 14.40
CA ASP A 584 -6.99 -33.82 13.86
C ASP A 584 -7.49 -33.83 12.41
N GLU A 585 -8.26 -32.81 12.01
CA GLU A 585 -8.87 -32.68 10.69
C GLU A 585 -8.83 -31.21 10.24
N PRO A 586 -8.67 -30.95 8.93
CA PRO A 586 -8.66 -29.59 8.41
C PRO A 586 -10.05 -28.95 8.43
N VAL A 587 -10.09 -27.63 8.57
CA VAL A 587 -11.31 -26.81 8.49
C VAL A 587 -11.26 -25.96 7.22
N THR A 588 -12.10 -26.27 6.24
CA THR A 588 -12.15 -25.52 4.98
C THR A 588 -12.94 -24.22 5.12
N VAL A 589 -12.37 -23.12 4.62
CA VAL A 589 -13.01 -21.80 4.58
C VAL A 589 -13.04 -21.31 3.14
N ASP A 590 -14.23 -21.26 2.56
CA ASP A 590 -14.46 -20.83 1.17
C ASP A 590 -14.75 -19.32 1.03
N LYS A 591 -15.02 -18.62 2.13
CA LYS A 591 -15.29 -17.18 2.10
C LYS A 591 -14.10 -16.42 1.51
N PRO A 592 -14.31 -15.45 0.60
CA PRO A 592 -13.28 -14.50 0.21
C PRO A 592 -12.78 -13.75 1.45
N CYS A 593 -11.47 -13.72 1.67
CA CYS A 593 -10.86 -13.04 2.81
C CYS A 593 -9.51 -12.44 2.45
N SER A 594 -9.03 -11.55 3.31
CA SER A 594 -7.79 -10.81 3.10
C SER A 594 -7.05 -10.53 4.41
N GLN A 595 -5.91 -9.87 4.32
CA GLN A 595 -4.99 -9.63 5.43
C GLN A 595 -5.65 -8.95 6.65
N VAL A 596 -6.59 -8.02 6.43
CA VAL A 596 -7.29 -7.34 7.54
C VAL A 596 -8.14 -8.27 8.38
N ASP A 597 -8.58 -9.40 7.82
CA ASP A 597 -9.46 -10.37 8.47
C ASP A 597 -8.72 -11.31 9.43
N ILE A 598 -7.38 -11.33 9.38
CA ILE A 598 -6.55 -12.23 10.18
C ILE A 598 -6.69 -11.92 11.68
N LEU A 599 -6.47 -10.67 12.08
CA LEU A 599 -6.48 -10.30 13.50
C LEU A 599 -7.82 -10.58 14.21
N PRO A 600 -9.00 -10.19 13.67
CA PRO A 600 -10.27 -10.53 14.32
C PRO A 600 -10.52 -12.03 14.37
N THR A 601 -10.16 -12.79 13.32
CA THR A 601 -10.29 -14.26 13.31
C THR A 601 -9.40 -14.91 14.37
N VAL A 602 -8.12 -14.52 14.44
CA VAL A 602 -7.16 -15.03 15.43
C VAL A 602 -7.59 -14.62 16.85
N SER A 603 -8.08 -13.40 17.05
CA SER A 603 -8.63 -12.96 18.33
C SER A 603 -9.79 -13.83 18.80
N ASN A 604 -10.73 -14.13 17.91
CA ASN A 604 -11.88 -14.99 18.20
C ASN A 604 -11.44 -16.43 18.54
N LEU A 605 -10.54 -17.02 17.74
CA LEU A 605 -10.01 -18.37 17.99
C LEU A 605 -9.24 -18.49 19.31
N LEU A 606 -8.54 -17.44 19.72
CA LEU A 606 -7.82 -17.38 21.00
C LEU A 606 -8.74 -17.03 22.19
N GLY A 607 -10.02 -16.71 21.94
CA GLY A 607 -10.98 -16.31 22.98
C GLY A 607 -10.69 -14.92 23.58
N LEU A 608 -10.03 -14.03 22.82
CA LEU A 608 -9.65 -12.70 23.30
C LEU A 608 -10.86 -11.76 23.29
N GLN A 609 -10.90 -10.82 24.24
CA GLN A 609 -11.89 -9.74 24.23
C GLN A 609 -11.52 -8.68 23.18
N TYR A 610 -12.46 -8.36 22.30
CA TYR A 610 -12.39 -7.25 21.34
C TYR A 610 -13.80 -6.81 20.92
N ASP A 611 -13.92 -5.62 20.35
CA ASP A 611 -15.16 -5.16 19.70
C ASP A 611 -14.99 -5.23 18.18
N SER A 612 -15.76 -6.09 17.52
CA SER A 612 -15.61 -6.34 16.08
C SER A 612 -15.93 -5.13 15.21
N ARG A 613 -16.71 -4.16 15.72
CA ARG A 613 -17.08 -2.95 14.96
C ARG A 613 -15.89 -2.01 14.79
N MET A 614 -14.90 -2.12 15.69
CA MET A 614 -13.76 -1.20 15.76
C MET A 614 -12.57 -1.63 14.89
N MET A 615 -12.70 -2.68 14.07
CA MET A 615 -11.71 -3.13 13.09
C MET A 615 -12.26 -2.98 11.66
N ALA A 616 -11.36 -2.97 10.66
CA ALA A 616 -11.79 -2.95 9.26
C ALA A 616 -12.05 -4.37 8.73
N GLY A 617 -11.25 -5.34 9.17
CA GLY A 617 -11.46 -6.75 8.87
C GLY A 617 -12.56 -7.38 9.70
N THR A 618 -12.90 -8.61 9.36
CA THR A 618 -13.99 -9.38 9.97
C THR A 618 -13.50 -10.79 10.30
N ASP A 619 -14.01 -11.39 11.38
CA ASP A 619 -13.75 -12.81 11.64
C ASP A 619 -14.36 -13.64 10.50
N VAL A 620 -13.52 -14.31 9.71
CA VAL A 620 -13.93 -15.06 8.51
C VAL A 620 -14.77 -16.29 8.85
N LEU A 621 -14.72 -16.75 10.10
CA LEU A 621 -15.51 -17.86 10.63
C LEU A 621 -16.87 -17.41 11.17
N SER A 622 -17.14 -16.11 11.21
CA SER A 622 -18.45 -15.56 11.57
C SER A 622 -19.46 -15.65 10.43
N SER A 623 -20.73 -15.36 10.73
CA SER A 623 -21.80 -15.30 9.72
C SER A 623 -21.69 -14.08 8.80
N ALA A 624 -20.94 -13.04 9.17
CA ALA A 624 -20.77 -11.86 8.33
C ALA A 624 -19.96 -12.17 7.06
N ASP A 625 -20.21 -11.41 6.00
CA ASP A 625 -19.50 -11.53 4.73
C ASP A 625 -18.22 -10.66 4.78
N PRO A 626 -17.01 -11.24 4.76
CA PRO A 626 -15.80 -10.44 4.63
C PRO A 626 -15.77 -9.74 3.25
N ILE A 627 -15.11 -8.58 3.19
CA ILE A 627 -14.98 -7.80 1.96
C ILE A 627 -13.50 -7.67 1.66
N VAL A 628 -13.06 -8.27 0.56
CA VAL A 628 -11.71 -8.12 0.05
C VAL A 628 -11.65 -6.80 -0.72
N ILE A 629 -10.84 -5.86 -0.23
CA ILE A 629 -10.66 -4.54 -0.86
C ILE A 629 -9.27 -4.48 -1.48
N PHE A 630 -9.21 -4.39 -2.80
CA PHE A 630 -7.95 -4.24 -3.54
C PHE A 630 -7.45 -2.80 -3.48
N PHE A 631 -6.14 -2.58 -3.66
CA PHE A 631 -5.57 -1.23 -3.69
C PHE A 631 -6.23 -0.31 -4.73
N SER A 632 -6.77 -0.87 -5.80
CA SER A 632 -7.53 -0.12 -6.80
C SER A 632 -8.90 0.34 -6.35
N ASN A 633 -9.38 -0.01 -5.15
CA ASN A 633 -10.75 0.13 -4.68
C ASN A 633 -11.79 -0.69 -5.46
N SER A 634 -11.34 -1.61 -6.32
CA SER A 634 -12.15 -2.77 -6.71
C SER A 634 -12.33 -3.67 -5.47
N TRP A 635 -13.41 -4.45 -5.42
CA TRP A 635 -13.71 -5.27 -4.24
C TRP A 635 -14.41 -6.58 -4.61
N LEU A 636 -14.17 -7.61 -3.79
CA LEU A 636 -14.74 -8.95 -3.92
C LEU A 636 -15.49 -9.33 -2.64
N THR A 637 -16.69 -9.88 -2.80
CA THR A 637 -17.50 -10.49 -1.75
C THR A 637 -18.02 -11.86 -2.22
N GLU A 638 -18.68 -12.61 -1.35
CA GLU A 638 -19.39 -13.84 -1.76
C GLU A 638 -20.44 -13.59 -2.85
N LYS A 639 -20.98 -12.37 -2.93
CA LYS A 639 -22.02 -12.02 -3.91
C LYS A 639 -21.46 -11.69 -5.29
N GLY A 640 -20.17 -11.37 -5.41
CA GLY A 640 -19.54 -11.05 -6.68
C GLY A 640 -18.38 -10.07 -6.59
N MET A 641 -17.89 -9.64 -7.76
CA MET A 641 -16.75 -8.75 -7.92
C MET A 641 -17.19 -7.40 -8.52
N TYR A 642 -16.77 -6.31 -7.91
CA TYR A 642 -16.87 -4.98 -8.49
C TYR A 642 -15.52 -4.54 -9.07
N ASN A 643 -15.50 -4.17 -10.35
CA ASN A 643 -14.33 -3.58 -11.00
C ASN A 643 -14.53 -2.07 -11.16
N ARG A 644 -13.71 -1.28 -10.47
CA ARG A 644 -13.83 0.18 -10.46
C ARG A 644 -13.46 0.84 -11.79
N TYR A 645 -12.65 0.18 -12.62
CA TYR A 645 -12.19 0.70 -13.91
C TYR A 645 -13.23 0.52 -15.02
N THR A 646 -14.07 -0.52 -14.93
CA THR A 646 -15.22 -0.72 -15.82
C THR A 646 -16.51 -0.12 -15.26
N GLY A 647 -16.56 0.09 -13.93
CA GLY A 647 -17.75 0.51 -13.21
C GLY A 647 -18.81 -0.59 -13.08
N THR A 648 -18.44 -1.86 -13.25
CA THR A 648 -19.38 -2.98 -13.31
C THR A 648 -19.22 -3.93 -12.14
N PHE A 649 -20.36 -4.36 -11.59
CA PHE A 649 -20.44 -5.50 -10.68
C PHE A 649 -20.82 -6.77 -11.45
N GLU A 650 -20.05 -7.83 -11.24
CA GLU A 650 -20.27 -9.16 -11.79
C GLU A 650 -20.66 -10.11 -10.64
N PRO A 651 -21.94 -10.53 -10.57
CA PRO A 651 -22.38 -11.47 -9.55
C PRO A 651 -21.61 -12.81 -9.62
N ALA A 652 -21.35 -13.41 -8.47
CA ALA A 652 -20.76 -14.73 -8.38
C ALA A 652 -21.67 -15.81 -8.99
N GLU A 653 -21.11 -16.98 -9.30
CA GLU A 653 -21.90 -18.09 -9.85
C GLU A 653 -23.04 -18.47 -8.90
N GLY A 654 -24.27 -18.54 -9.44
CA GLY A 654 -25.47 -18.85 -8.67
C GLY A 654 -26.13 -17.65 -7.99
N VAL A 655 -25.49 -16.47 -7.95
CA VAL A 655 -26.09 -15.25 -7.41
C VAL A 655 -26.96 -14.58 -8.47
N VAL A 656 -28.24 -14.36 -8.13
CA VAL A 656 -29.22 -13.71 -9.00
C VAL A 656 -29.71 -12.44 -8.31
N MET A 657 -29.54 -11.30 -8.98
CA MET A 657 -29.98 -9.99 -8.50
C MET A 657 -30.66 -9.24 -9.64
N SER A 658 -31.73 -8.50 -9.34
CA SER A 658 -32.26 -7.48 -10.25
C SER A 658 -31.26 -6.33 -10.40
N GLU A 659 -31.42 -5.51 -11.44
CA GLU A 659 -30.55 -4.33 -11.63
C GLU A 659 -30.73 -3.31 -10.49
N GLU A 660 -31.94 -3.17 -9.94
CA GLU A 660 -32.20 -2.31 -8.79
C GLU A 660 -31.48 -2.80 -7.52
N GLU A 661 -31.58 -4.10 -7.20
CA GLU A 661 -30.86 -4.71 -6.06
C GLU A 661 -29.35 -4.62 -6.23
N LYS A 662 -28.86 -4.86 -7.45
CA LYS A 662 -27.45 -4.75 -7.80
C LYS A 662 -26.92 -3.34 -7.58
N ASN A 663 -27.64 -2.31 -8.05
CA ASN A 663 -27.22 -0.92 -7.87
C ASN A 663 -27.21 -0.51 -6.39
N ALA A 664 -28.24 -0.87 -5.63
CA ALA A 664 -28.29 -0.60 -4.18
C ALA A 664 -27.14 -1.30 -3.45
N TYR A 665 -26.89 -2.58 -3.76
CA TYR A 665 -25.78 -3.33 -3.19
C TYR A 665 -24.42 -2.69 -3.49
N VAL A 666 -24.17 -2.28 -4.73
CA VAL A 666 -22.91 -1.65 -5.12
C VAL A 666 -22.67 -0.34 -4.38
N GLU A 667 -23.69 0.54 -4.29
CA GLU A 667 -23.55 1.81 -3.58
C GLU A 667 -23.30 1.60 -2.08
N ASN A 668 -23.99 0.63 -1.47
CA ASN A 668 -23.80 0.26 -0.06
C ASN A 668 -22.36 -0.26 0.19
N ILE A 669 -21.89 -1.18 -0.64
CA ILE A 669 -20.53 -1.72 -0.47
C ILE A 669 -19.47 -0.65 -0.77
N LYS A 670 -19.66 0.24 -1.75
CA LYS A 670 -18.75 1.38 -1.98
C LYS A 670 -18.63 2.28 -0.76
N TYR A 671 -19.75 2.58 -0.09
CA TYR A 671 -19.73 3.34 1.15
C TYR A 671 -18.92 2.62 2.24
N ILE A 672 -19.10 1.31 2.40
CA ILE A 672 -18.36 0.53 3.39
C ILE A 672 -16.87 0.43 3.05
N VAL A 673 -16.53 0.22 1.78
CA VAL A 673 -15.15 0.20 1.29
C VAL A 673 -14.44 1.51 1.63
N SER A 674 -15.07 2.65 1.30
CA SER A 674 -14.55 3.98 1.63
C SER A 674 -14.38 4.20 3.15
N SER A 675 -15.35 3.72 3.93
CA SER A 675 -15.33 3.83 5.40
C SER A 675 -14.21 2.99 6.00
N ARG A 676 -14.09 1.71 5.62
CA ARG A 676 -13.05 0.76 6.08
C ARG A 676 -11.64 1.23 5.73
N LEU A 677 -11.43 1.75 4.51
CA LEU A 677 -10.14 2.31 4.09
C LEU A 677 -9.74 3.56 4.90
N SER A 678 -10.71 4.28 5.46
CA SER A 678 -10.45 5.48 6.27
C SER A 678 -10.15 5.17 7.74
N LEU A 679 -10.53 4.00 8.25
CA LEU A 679 -10.44 3.66 9.67
C LEU A 679 -9.01 3.74 10.20
N GLY A 680 -8.04 3.10 9.53
CA GLY A 680 -6.66 3.05 10.00
C GLY A 680 -6.08 4.44 10.23
N GLN A 681 -6.20 5.33 9.23
CA GLN A 681 -5.76 6.71 9.35
C GLN A 681 -6.44 7.44 10.51
N LEU A 682 -7.78 7.39 10.57
CA LEU A 682 -8.53 8.16 11.56
C LEU A 682 -8.29 7.67 13.00
N ILE A 683 -8.17 6.35 13.20
CA ILE A 683 -7.87 5.77 14.51
C ILE A 683 -6.50 6.23 15.00
N ILE A 684 -5.48 6.19 14.11
CA ILE A 684 -4.11 6.59 14.44
C ILE A 684 -4.04 8.08 14.74
N GLU A 685 -4.49 8.93 13.81
CA GLU A 685 -4.38 10.40 13.91
C GLU A 685 -5.15 11.00 15.08
N ASN A 686 -6.18 10.31 15.56
CA ASN A 686 -6.99 10.77 16.69
C ASN A 686 -6.70 10.00 17.98
N ASP A 687 -5.83 8.98 17.98
CA ASP A 687 -5.65 8.06 19.12
C ASP A 687 -7.00 7.54 19.66
N TYR A 688 -7.90 7.16 18.73
CA TYR A 688 -9.32 6.98 19.02
C TYR A 688 -9.60 5.86 20.02
N TYR A 689 -8.87 4.75 19.92
CA TYR A 689 -9.05 3.64 20.86
C TYR A 689 -8.76 4.05 22.31
N ARG A 690 -7.85 5.01 22.54
CA ARG A 690 -7.64 5.56 23.88
C ARG A 690 -8.89 6.26 24.37
N GLN A 691 -9.46 7.13 23.54
CA GLN A 691 -10.70 7.86 23.88
C GLN A 691 -11.86 6.91 24.21
N ALA A 692 -11.94 5.77 23.52
CA ALA A 692 -13.03 4.80 23.68
C ALA A 692 -12.86 3.89 24.90
N LEU A 693 -11.63 3.63 25.37
CA LEU A 693 -11.33 2.55 26.30
C LEU A 693 -10.59 2.99 27.58
N GLU A 694 -10.07 4.22 27.64
CA GLU A 694 -9.46 4.86 28.83
C GLU A 694 -10.22 6.13 29.23
#